data_AF-A0A537Z925-F1
#
_entry.id   AF-A0A537Z925-F1
#
_cell.length_a   1.000
_cell.length_b   1.000
_cell.length_c   1.000
_cell.angle_alpha   90.00
_cell.angle_beta   90.00
_cell.angle_gamma   90.00
#
_symmetry.space_group_name_H-M   'P 1'
#
loop_
_entity.id
_entity.type
_entity.pdbx_description
1 polymer ?
#
loop_
_entity_poly.entity_id
_entity_poly.type
_entity_poly.pdbx_seq_one_letter_code
_entity_poly.pdbx_strand_id
1 'polypeptide(L)'
;MPAVAQADGQVRAGAAVVDGTYHVGNSAGQYASTRDGGYGDVDPHAQEVKNQASYGVQSRESVRALVVRGADGRYVALVSDDHYIPQDALWRRTAQLLTADTHGLINESNLTMAVTHNHSSPSYSSFDWGVWTFQDVFDFRFYDYYAHQNAAAVEKALAHMHDVRVSATASHFDAFQKNPMGPTWADDGSPGGFPRPYTDHDLSVVYFDNVDNPRHPRALGTLVNIGQHPEMLNGYDLISGEWPATTERFVDRTAGGVTMITQNATGTSEVEEDRWHPIHSRELFNHTQYNQMEWGARQLADAVLADVWDIRRQRPNPDRSPTPYGGTSYHDRFVPWMSRFPVAMDNRWFPGPVSHPYPGVSSCRTDPAFQGDPRLPVLGLPDCVDMPWGSSLQPVTTLGGNTPGVSTDTFEALGIPIPENYSAPSTVGLEDTVGVHMQAFRLGAILFTVCSCEQWVEQSYNIKTRTDTVPGNEYVGYDATSPNADPSEKCTRNGDGSYKDDGSGTGTWTCSLADLPAAPVTQKLPDKLIEHMRAQVLNDATGWDDPTCPRLGCGAQAESEPTDLTKVFGNFTHDDTTVRGGKDQNPGDASRYGYRLTVTIAMANDYNGYIASYREYMDRDHYRKALTGWGPHSSDYYATRLSQMGHSLEGDGAAQKAIDSQTDPQKASPAWAPLVAKEVADQSHEETKVRAVGEAAARGVKAYSLTLPNDGGTDAELVQPKSIQRFDAATFTWDGGNNYTDDPVVTVERKLGARWVEFANQSGELPVSLQYPASSEGGYDPAAIAKGMAGYRAGGQVWKWTATFEAFVSRFHLVDPDGHAYTATPAGTYRFVVHGRWRKAGADAAYTRISKQFHVKPWRGITVQGAQVDSAGHVSFAAGPSHQIKEQTVRRTARPPLLAGDAPVTFTIGPVDFPDTVGDQKATGFRFLNDLRGYSGTGMDNVEHYCLDCSFRPWLDATGNLTATLAIVHGLGPPGAPVQLTTERLTPDSSGAFRSRRTLQRGDTATITITDAWGDSTAVPVRVRRARRA
;
A
#
# COMPACT_ATOMS: atom_id res chain seq x y z
N MET A 1 -16.66 40.73 -3.22
CA MET A 1 -15.23 40.38 -3.24
C MET A 1 -14.71 40.42 -1.81
N PRO A 2 -14.44 39.29 -1.15
CA PRO A 2 -13.52 39.28 -0.03
C PRO A 2 -12.12 39.51 -0.60
N ALA A 3 -11.34 40.37 0.05
CA ALA A 3 -9.96 40.64 -0.34
C ALA A 3 -9.14 39.36 -0.24
N VAL A 4 -8.42 39.00 -1.30
CA VAL A 4 -7.29 38.06 -1.21
C VAL A 4 -6.33 38.70 -0.20
N ALA A 5 -6.22 38.12 0.99
CA ALA A 5 -5.31 38.61 2.01
C ALA A 5 -3.91 38.68 1.41
N GLN A 6 -3.27 39.85 1.45
CA GLN A 6 -1.88 40.00 1.01
C GLN A 6 -1.00 39.06 1.84
N ALA A 7 -0.41 38.07 1.17
CA ALA A 7 0.48 37.07 1.74
C ALA A 7 1.87 37.70 2.02
N ASP A 8 1.99 38.47 3.10
CA ASP A 8 3.23 39.16 3.46
C ASP A 8 4.13 38.37 4.43
N GLY A 9 3.65 37.22 4.95
CA GLY A 9 4.37 36.35 5.88
C GLY A 9 5.25 35.26 5.23
N GLN A 10 6.22 34.75 5.99
CA GLN A 10 6.99 33.54 5.66
C GLN A 10 6.16 32.30 6.03
N VAL A 11 6.03 31.33 5.11
CA VAL A 11 5.36 30.06 5.41
C VAL A 11 6.18 29.30 6.44
N ARG A 12 5.48 28.67 7.40
CA ARG A 12 6.07 27.80 8.40
C ARG A 12 5.48 26.41 8.31
N ALA A 13 6.29 25.39 8.59
CA ALA A 13 5.78 24.04 8.76
C ALA A 13 6.56 23.29 9.83
N GLY A 14 5.92 22.31 10.45
CA GLY A 14 6.56 21.33 11.31
C GLY A 14 6.12 19.93 10.92
N ALA A 15 7.01 18.96 11.11
CA ALA A 15 6.73 17.56 10.82
C ALA A 15 7.19 16.70 11.99
N ALA A 16 6.44 15.63 12.29
CA ALA A 16 6.70 14.78 13.44
C ALA A 16 6.32 13.33 13.16
N VAL A 17 7.01 12.43 13.86
CA VAL A 17 6.66 11.01 13.97
C VAL A 17 6.47 10.68 15.45
N VAL A 18 5.44 9.90 15.72
CA VAL A 18 5.16 9.20 16.97
C VAL A 18 5.00 7.72 16.63
N ASP A 19 5.36 6.85 17.56
CA ASP A 19 5.18 5.41 17.41
C ASP A 19 3.69 5.07 17.38
N GLY A 20 3.24 4.43 16.31
CA GLY A 20 1.86 3.98 16.15
C GLY A 20 1.63 2.57 16.68
N THR A 21 2.70 1.78 16.82
CA THR A 21 2.61 0.34 17.11
C THR A 21 1.70 0.05 18.29
N TYR A 22 0.67 -0.75 18.06
CA TYR A 22 -0.17 -1.24 19.14
C TYR A 22 0.35 -2.57 19.72
N HIS A 23 -0.37 -3.11 20.71
CA HIS A 23 0.10 -4.25 21.48
C HIS A 23 0.09 -5.55 20.69
N VAL A 24 1.18 -6.33 20.82
CA VAL A 24 1.20 -7.75 20.42
C VAL A 24 0.04 -8.48 21.12
N GLY A 25 -0.69 -9.32 20.41
CA GLY A 25 -1.91 -9.96 20.88
C GLY A 25 -3.17 -9.45 20.22
N ASN A 26 -3.19 -8.18 19.79
CA ASN A 26 -4.17 -7.76 18.79
C ASN A 26 -3.88 -8.51 17.48
N SER A 27 -4.90 -8.77 16.68
CA SER A 27 -4.69 -9.37 15.38
C SER A 27 -3.90 -8.43 14.46
N ALA A 28 -3.08 -9.01 13.59
CA ALA A 28 -2.25 -8.27 12.65
C ALA A 28 -3.05 -7.79 11.42
N GLY A 29 -4.28 -7.28 11.62
CA GLY A 29 -5.11 -6.71 10.55
C GLY A 29 -6.02 -7.68 9.81
N GLN A 30 -6.52 -7.25 8.66
CA GLN A 30 -7.52 -7.98 7.87
C GLN A 30 -7.02 -9.35 7.41
N TYR A 31 -5.75 -9.44 7.01
CA TYR A 31 -5.17 -10.69 6.56
C TYR A 31 -4.62 -11.57 7.68
N ALA A 32 -4.83 -11.21 8.95
CA ALA A 32 -4.57 -12.12 10.06
C ALA A 32 -5.37 -13.42 9.88
N SER A 33 -4.80 -14.53 10.33
CA SER A 33 -5.50 -15.80 10.29
C SER A 33 -6.76 -15.76 11.18
N THR A 34 -7.78 -16.56 10.84
CA THR A 34 -8.94 -16.74 11.72
C THR A 34 -8.54 -17.55 12.95
N ARG A 35 -9.13 -17.23 14.12
CA ARG A 35 -8.79 -17.82 15.43
C ARG A 35 -8.74 -19.35 15.51
N ASP A 36 -9.47 -20.06 14.64
CA ASP A 36 -9.53 -21.53 14.63
C ASP A 36 -8.56 -22.19 13.62
N GLY A 37 -7.75 -21.42 12.88
CA GLY A 37 -6.88 -21.91 11.81
C GLY A 37 -5.49 -21.27 11.73
N GLY A 38 -5.11 -20.48 12.73
CA GLY A 38 -3.94 -19.61 12.72
C GLY A 38 -2.66 -20.14 13.36
N TYR A 39 -1.60 -19.33 13.27
CA TYR A 39 -0.32 -19.62 13.93
C TYR A 39 -0.31 -19.19 15.40
N GLY A 40 -1.15 -18.22 15.80
CA GLY A 40 -1.12 -17.58 17.12
C GLY A 40 -1.62 -18.42 18.31
N ASP A 41 -1.23 -17.98 19.52
CA ASP A 41 -1.69 -18.55 20.79
C ASP A 41 -2.85 -17.71 21.38
N VAL A 42 -3.39 -18.09 22.54
CA VAL A 42 -4.44 -17.32 23.24
C VAL A 42 -3.82 -16.13 23.98
N ASP A 43 -4.24 -14.90 23.65
CA ASP A 43 -3.84 -13.71 24.41
C ASP A 43 -4.52 -13.67 25.79
N PRO A 44 -3.76 -13.58 26.89
CA PRO A 44 -4.36 -13.46 28.21
C PRO A 44 -5.05 -12.13 28.48
N HIS A 45 -4.79 -11.10 27.66
CA HIS A 45 -5.43 -9.79 27.77
C HIS A 45 -6.73 -9.66 26.97
N ALA A 46 -7.08 -10.69 26.17
CA ALA A 46 -8.24 -10.73 25.29
C ALA A 46 -8.33 -9.45 24.44
N GLN A 47 -7.27 -9.18 23.68
CA GLN A 47 -7.19 -8.02 22.80
C GLN A 47 -7.83 -8.30 21.44
N GLU A 48 -7.75 -9.54 20.99
CA GLU A 48 -8.44 -10.10 19.83
C GLU A 48 -9.78 -10.76 20.21
N VAL A 49 -10.75 -10.73 19.29
CA VAL A 49 -12.05 -11.40 19.46
C VAL A 49 -12.27 -12.45 18.37
N LYS A 50 -12.26 -12.01 17.11
CA LYS A 50 -12.56 -12.82 15.92
C LYS A 50 -11.30 -13.40 15.28
N ASN A 51 -10.28 -12.56 15.13
CA ASN A 51 -9.05 -12.90 14.44
C ASN A 51 -8.04 -13.53 15.40
N GLN A 52 -6.99 -14.14 14.85
CA GLN A 52 -5.90 -14.71 15.62
C GLN A 52 -5.02 -13.61 16.22
N ALA A 53 -4.61 -13.81 17.48
CA ALA A 53 -3.65 -12.94 18.15
C ALA A 53 -2.32 -12.89 17.39
N SER A 54 -1.80 -11.68 17.15
CA SER A 54 -0.42 -11.53 16.69
C SER A 54 0.55 -12.07 17.74
N TYR A 55 1.68 -12.63 17.29
CA TYR A 55 2.74 -13.11 18.19
C TYR A 55 4.04 -12.32 18.05
N GLY A 56 3.99 -11.16 17.38
CA GLY A 56 5.16 -10.33 17.21
C GLY A 56 4.92 -9.13 16.31
N VAL A 57 5.99 -8.38 16.11
CA VAL A 57 6.08 -7.18 15.27
C VAL A 57 7.20 -7.41 14.26
N GLN A 58 6.87 -7.39 12.97
CA GLN A 58 7.88 -7.40 11.90
C GLN A 58 8.48 -6.01 11.70
N SER A 59 7.63 -4.99 11.62
CA SER A 59 8.02 -3.58 11.58
C SER A 59 7.05 -2.78 12.44
N ARG A 60 7.59 -1.81 13.17
CA ARG A 60 6.78 -0.88 13.96
C ARG A 60 5.96 0.02 13.03
N GLU A 61 4.76 0.33 13.48
CA GLU A 61 3.83 1.27 12.87
C GLU A 61 4.15 2.69 13.33
N SER A 62 3.70 3.68 12.58
CA SER A 62 3.95 5.08 12.87
C SER A 62 2.71 5.95 12.68
N VAL A 63 2.65 7.00 13.49
CA VAL A 63 1.75 8.13 13.27
C VAL A 63 2.60 9.33 12.89
N ARG A 64 2.32 9.90 11.73
CA ARG A 64 3.11 10.97 11.13
C ARG A 64 2.24 12.18 10.93
N ALA A 65 2.77 13.37 11.25
CA ALA A 65 2.04 14.62 11.09
C ALA A 65 2.86 15.68 10.35
N LEU A 66 2.16 16.50 9.58
CA LEU A 66 2.64 17.70 8.92
C LEU A 66 1.66 18.84 9.22
N VAL A 67 2.15 19.90 9.85
CA VAL A 67 1.36 21.11 10.11
C VAL A 67 1.98 22.26 9.34
N VAL A 68 1.18 22.92 8.49
CA VAL A 68 1.60 24.05 7.67
C VAL A 68 0.83 25.29 8.06
N ARG A 69 1.55 26.38 8.32
CA ARG A 69 0.99 27.72 8.50
C ARG A 69 1.31 28.57 7.28
N GLY A 70 0.27 29.01 6.58
CA GLY A 70 0.39 29.89 5.42
C GLY A 70 0.87 31.29 5.77
N ALA A 71 1.25 32.03 4.73
CA ALA A 71 1.66 33.44 4.84
C ALA A 71 0.51 34.36 5.27
N ASP A 72 -0.74 33.90 5.15
CA ASP A 72 -1.97 34.54 5.64
C ASP A 72 -2.30 34.16 7.11
N GLY A 73 -1.45 33.36 7.75
CA GLY A 73 -1.56 32.97 9.15
C GLY A 73 -2.52 31.81 9.41
N ARG A 74 -3.17 31.24 8.38
CA ARG A 74 -4.04 30.07 8.49
C ARG A 74 -3.23 28.79 8.62
N TYR A 75 -3.85 27.74 9.15
CA TYR A 75 -3.23 26.44 9.38
C TYR A 75 -3.93 25.35 8.57
N VAL A 76 -3.15 24.36 8.18
CA VAL A 76 -3.60 23.04 7.73
C VAL A 76 -2.77 22.00 8.48
N ALA A 77 -3.43 21.01 9.06
CA ALA A 77 -2.80 19.85 9.68
C ALA A 77 -3.19 18.59 8.90
N LEU A 78 -2.19 17.80 8.52
CA LEU A 78 -2.34 16.47 7.97
C LEU A 78 -1.70 15.49 8.95
N VAL A 79 -2.41 14.43 9.29
CA VAL A 79 -1.88 13.28 10.03
C VAL A 79 -2.15 12.01 9.22
N SER A 80 -1.17 11.11 9.17
CA SER A 80 -1.32 9.78 8.60
C SER A 80 -0.92 8.74 9.62
N ASP A 81 -1.69 7.68 9.71
CA ASP A 81 -1.40 6.52 10.56
C ASP A 81 -1.50 5.21 9.77
N ASP A 82 -0.96 4.14 10.35
CA ASP A 82 -0.85 2.83 9.69
C ASP A 82 -2.10 1.97 9.89
N HIS A 83 -3.31 2.50 9.68
CA HIS A 83 -4.56 1.73 9.75
C HIS A 83 -5.02 1.17 8.40
N TYR A 84 -5.91 0.18 8.48
CA TYR A 84 -6.59 -0.39 7.32
C TYR A 84 -7.58 0.58 6.68
N ILE A 85 -8.52 1.20 7.43
CA ILE A 85 -9.47 2.17 6.85
C ILE A 85 -9.59 3.42 7.72
N PRO A 86 -9.84 4.60 7.13
CA PRO A 86 -10.17 5.79 7.89
C PRO A 86 -11.54 5.63 8.58
N GLN A 87 -11.75 6.31 9.69
CA GLN A 87 -12.99 6.21 10.47
C GLN A 87 -13.36 7.59 11.01
N ASP A 88 -14.58 8.04 10.71
CA ASP A 88 -15.08 9.34 11.12
C ASP A 88 -15.06 9.50 12.65
N ALA A 89 -15.45 8.46 13.39
CA ALA A 89 -15.37 8.46 14.85
C ALA A 89 -13.97 8.77 15.39
N LEU A 90 -12.94 8.13 14.83
CA LEU A 90 -11.54 8.35 15.24
C LEU A 90 -11.07 9.76 14.85
N TRP A 91 -11.39 10.22 13.63
CA TRP A 91 -11.06 11.57 13.17
C TRP A 91 -11.68 12.65 14.06
N ARG A 92 -12.99 12.55 14.36
CA ARG A 92 -13.70 13.47 15.26
C ARG A 92 -13.07 13.47 16.65
N ARG A 93 -12.74 12.29 17.18
CA ARG A 93 -12.13 12.21 18.51
C ARG A 93 -10.77 12.87 18.56
N THR A 94 -9.93 12.67 17.54
CA THR A 94 -8.65 13.38 17.39
C THR A 94 -8.87 14.89 17.28
N ALA A 95 -9.84 15.35 16.49
CA ALA A 95 -10.17 16.78 16.37
C ALA A 95 -10.64 17.40 17.69
N GLN A 96 -11.43 16.68 18.50
CA GLN A 96 -11.87 17.12 19.83
C GLN A 96 -10.68 17.29 20.79
N LEU A 97 -9.74 16.34 20.80
CA LEU A 97 -8.52 16.42 21.62
C LEU A 97 -7.67 17.62 21.19
N LEU A 98 -7.37 17.73 19.89
CA LEU A 98 -6.59 18.84 19.34
C LEU A 98 -7.24 20.20 19.59
N THR A 99 -8.57 20.30 19.51
CA THR A 99 -9.29 21.54 19.83
C THR A 99 -9.02 21.96 21.28
N ALA A 100 -9.05 21.01 22.22
CA ALA A 100 -8.78 21.28 23.62
C ALA A 100 -7.31 21.64 23.86
N ASP A 101 -6.39 20.82 23.34
CA ASP A 101 -4.97 20.87 23.65
C ASP A 101 -4.24 22.01 22.92
N THR A 102 -4.71 22.38 21.73
CA THR A 102 -4.16 23.51 20.96
C THR A 102 -4.94 24.82 21.14
N HIS A 103 -5.93 24.84 22.04
CA HIS A 103 -6.83 25.97 22.27
C HIS A 103 -7.55 26.45 20.99
N GLY A 104 -7.99 25.48 20.17
CA GLY A 104 -8.73 25.71 18.93
C GLY A 104 -7.89 26.10 17.72
N LEU A 105 -6.55 26.10 17.82
CA LEU A 105 -5.68 26.37 16.67
C LEU A 105 -5.82 25.29 15.59
N ILE A 106 -5.82 24.02 16.02
CA ILE A 106 -6.14 22.87 15.18
C ILE A 106 -7.47 22.28 15.67
N ASN A 107 -8.40 22.06 14.75
CA ASN A 107 -9.74 21.55 15.00
C ASN A 107 -10.32 20.91 13.72
N GLU A 108 -11.60 20.55 13.74
CA GLU A 108 -12.33 19.94 12.61
C GLU A 108 -12.22 20.71 11.27
N SER A 109 -12.04 22.02 11.30
CA SER A 109 -12.02 22.85 10.07
C SER A 109 -10.68 22.83 9.34
N ASN A 110 -9.62 22.33 9.97
CA ASN A 110 -8.26 22.37 9.42
C ASN A 110 -7.44 21.10 9.67
N LEU A 111 -8.10 19.98 9.98
CA LEU A 111 -7.50 18.66 10.18
C LEU A 111 -7.93 17.69 9.07
N THR A 112 -6.96 17.11 8.39
CA THR A 112 -7.12 15.91 7.56
C THR A 112 -6.41 14.73 8.24
N MET A 113 -7.08 13.58 8.35
CA MET A 113 -6.50 12.32 8.81
C MET A 113 -6.55 11.31 7.67
N ALA A 114 -5.40 10.87 7.16
CA ALA A 114 -5.29 9.80 6.20
C ALA A 114 -4.85 8.50 6.89
N VAL A 115 -5.07 7.37 6.23
CA VAL A 115 -4.48 6.09 6.64
C VAL A 115 -3.66 5.52 5.51
N THR A 116 -2.64 4.72 5.81
CA THR A 116 -1.83 4.06 4.77
C THR A 116 -2.56 2.91 4.09
N HIS A 117 -3.76 2.56 4.55
CA HIS A 117 -4.57 1.41 4.10
C HIS A 117 -3.93 0.07 4.42
N ASN A 118 -3.22 -0.02 5.55
CA ASN A 118 -2.41 -1.17 5.90
C ASN A 118 -3.26 -2.39 6.30
N HIS A 119 -3.10 -3.50 5.57
CA HIS A 119 -3.81 -4.76 5.83
C HIS A 119 -3.16 -5.63 6.91
N SER A 120 -1.96 -5.25 7.35
CA SER A 120 -1.12 -6.00 8.29
C SER A 120 -1.00 -5.31 9.67
N SER A 121 -1.91 -4.39 9.98
CA SER A 121 -1.95 -3.63 11.22
C SER A 121 -3.22 -3.87 12.04
N PRO A 122 -3.15 -3.85 13.38
CA PRO A 122 -4.34 -3.83 14.22
C PRO A 122 -5.26 -2.65 13.84
N SER A 123 -6.57 -2.91 13.69
CA SER A 123 -7.58 -1.88 13.45
C SER A 123 -8.86 -2.22 14.21
N TYR A 124 -9.17 -1.44 15.26
CA TYR A 124 -10.20 -1.75 16.27
C TYR A 124 -11.02 -0.52 16.68
N SER A 125 -11.00 0.55 15.90
CA SER A 125 -11.57 1.85 16.29
C SER A 125 -12.98 2.14 15.73
N SER A 126 -13.48 1.34 14.77
CA SER A 126 -14.81 1.58 14.17
C SER A 126 -15.93 1.06 15.08
N PHE A 127 -17.00 1.85 15.19
CA PHE A 127 -18.23 1.46 15.89
C PHE A 127 -19.15 0.61 15.02
N ASP A 128 -18.85 0.50 13.72
CA ASP A 128 -19.73 -0.06 12.72
C ASP A 128 -19.54 -1.56 12.61
N TRP A 129 -20.64 -2.29 12.79
CA TRP A 129 -20.59 -3.75 12.93
C TRP A 129 -20.19 -4.47 11.64
N GLY A 130 -20.41 -3.84 10.48
CA GLY A 130 -20.00 -4.37 9.18
C GLY A 130 -18.48 -4.31 9.01
N VAL A 131 -17.82 -3.29 9.56
CA VAL A 131 -16.35 -3.20 9.59
C VAL A 131 -15.72 -4.38 10.34
N TRP A 132 -16.37 -4.87 11.38
CA TRP A 132 -15.92 -6.03 12.15
C TRP A 132 -16.00 -7.36 11.38
N THR A 133 -16.58 -7.38 10.17
CA THR A 133 -16.57 -8.57 9.30
C THR A 133 -15.23 -8.77 8.60
N PHE A 134 -14.49 -7.69 8.31
CA PHE A 134 -13.16 -7.72 7.71
C PHE A 134 -12.05 -7.30 8.67
N GLN A 135 -12.34 -6.53 9.72
CA GLN A 135 -11.44 -6.25 10.85
C GLN A 135 -11.88 -7.02 12.10
N ASP A 136 -11.21 -6.82 13.23
CA ASP A 136 -11.67 -7.36 14.50
C ASP A 136 -12.67 -6.39 15.18
N VAL A 137 -13.23 -6.79 16.31
CA VAL A 137 -14.31 -6.05 16.99
C VAL A 137 -13.76 -4.84 17.74
N PHE A 138 -14.53 -3.74 17.76
CA PHE A 138 -14.20 -2.52 18.49
C PHE A 138 -13.54 -2.74 19.87
N ASP A 139 -12.40 -2.09 20.10
CA ASP A 139 -11.70 -2.04 21.38
C ASP A 139 -11.53 -0.59 21.85
N PHE A 140 -12.17 -0.25 22.97
CA PHE A 140 -12.07 1.09 23.56
C PHE A 140 -10.63 1.48 23.94
N ARG A 141 -9.76 0.50 24.23
CA ARG A 141 -8.36 0.73 24.57
C ARG A 141 -7.56 1.19 23.36
N PHE A 142 -7.82 0.56 22.22
CA PHE A 142 -7.23 0.90 20.94
C PHE A 142 -7.70 2.27 20.47
N TYR A 143 -9.01 2.50 20.51
CA TYR A 143 -9.64 3.75 20.10
C TYR A 143 -9.10 4.97 20.89
N ASP A 144 -8.98 4.85 22.22
CA ASP A 144 -8.41 5.92 23.06
C ASP A 144 -6.92 6.14 22.76
N TYR A 145 -6.15 5.06 22.60
CA TYR A 145 -4.73 5.13 22.28
C TYR A 145 -4.47 5.88 20.96
N TYR A 146 -5.11 5.46 19.87
CA TYR A 146 -4.84 6.04 18.56
C TYR A 146 -5.35 7.47 18.43
N ALA A 147 -6.48 7.81 19.05
CA ALA A 147 -6.94 9.20 19.09
C ALA A 147 -5.89 10.12 19.73
N HIS A 148 -5.25 9.64 20.82
CA HIS A 148 -4.18 10.36 21.50
C HIS A 148 -2.85 10.36 20.72
N GLN A 149 -2.48 9.28 20.02
CA GLN A 149 -1.27 9.27 19.20
C GLN A 149 -1.39 10.21 17.99
N ASN A 150 -2.56 10.24 17.34
CA ASN A 150 -2.86 11.17 16.25
C ASN A 150 -2.77 12.63 16.74
N ALA A 151 -3.39 12.95 17.89
CA ALA A 151 -3.27 14.27 18.49
C ALA A 151 -1.80 14.62 18.85
N ALA A 152 -1.07 13.71 19.49
CA ALA A 152 0.31 13.92 19.91
C ALA A 152 1.27 14.17 18.73
N ALA A 153 1.08 13.47 17.61
CA ALA A 153 1.88 13.70 16.40
C ALA A 153 1.66 15.11 15.86
N VAL A 154 0.40 15.54 15.75
CA VAL A 154 0.04 16.89 15.28
C VAL A 154 0.54 17.98 16.24
N GLU A 155 0.39 17.80 17.54
CA GLU A 155 0.92 18.71 18.56
C GLU A 155 2.44 18.85 18.48
N LYS A 156 3.15 17.74 18.31
CA LYS A 156 4.60 17.73 18.16
C LYS A 156 5.03 18.44 16.88
N ALA A 157 4.34 18.23 15.77
CA ALA A 157 4.57 18.96 14.53
C ALA A 157 4.32 20.47 14.73
N LEU A 158 3.20 20.85 15.35
CA LEU A 158 2.85 22.24 15.65
C LEU A 158 3.87 22.92 16.57
N ALA A 159 4.38 22.22 17.58
CA ALA A 159 5.38 22.74 18.52
C ALA A 159 6.76 22.96 17.87
N HIS A 160 7.06 22.27 16.77
CA HIS A 160 8.34 22.30 16.06
C HIS A 160 8.23 22.90 14.66
N MET A 161 7.45 23.98 14.51
CA MET A 161 7.38 24.71 13.24
C MET A 161 8.66 25.52 12.95
N HIS A 162 9.11 25.45 11.70
CA HIS A 162 10.27 26.18 11.15
C HIS A 162 9.84 27.05 9.98
N ASP A 163 10.64 28.06 9.63
CA ASP A 163 10.47 28.75 8.34
C ASP A 163 10.79 27.75 7.21
N VAL A 164 9.93 27.66 6.20
CA VAL A 164 10.09 26.66 5.12
C VAL A 164 10.02 27.23 3.71
N ARG A 165 10.63 26.50 2.78
CA ARG A 165 10.27 26.56 1.36
C ARG A 165 9.73 25.20 0.93
N VAL A 166 8.79 25.22 -0.01
CA VAL A 166 8.06 24.04 -0.50
C VAL A 166 8.18 23.97 -2.01
N SER A 167 8.42 22.78 -2.56
CA SER A 167 8.44 22.51 -4.00
C SER A 167 7.89 21.11 -4.21
N ALA A 168 7.36 20.85 -5.40
CA ALA A 168 6.70 19.58 -5.69
C ALA A 168 6.92 19.15 -7.13
N THR A 169 6.74 17.86 -7.38
CA THR A 169 6.72 17.27 -8.72
C THR A 169 5.80 16.06 -8.74
N ALA A 170 5.38 15.65 -9.93
CA ALA A 170 4.84 14.33 -10.19
C ALA A 170 5.76 13.57 -11.15
N SER A 171 5.81 12.25 -11.02
CA SER A 171 6.51 11.33 -11.92
C SER A 171 5.65 10.09 -12.19
N HIS A 172 6.03 9.32 -13.21
CA HIS A 172 5.40 8.04 -13.51
C HIS A 172 6.10 6.94 -12.72
N PHE A 173 5.35 6.19 -11.92
CA PHE A 173 5.83 5.01 -11.22
C PHE A 173 4.97 3.81 -11.59
N ASP A 174 5.62 2.72 -12.00
CA ASP A 174 4.94 1.54 -12.54
C ASP A 174 5.77 0.30 -12.24
N ALA A 175 5.66 -0.20 -11.01
CA ALA A 175 6.41 -1.39 -10.59
C ALA A 175 5.55 -2.40 -9.83
N PHE A 176 4.66 -1.95 -8.94
CA PHE A 176 3.86 -2.86 -8.11
C PHE A 176 2.35 -2.75 -8.34
N GLN A 177 1.89 -1.90 -9.27
CA GLN A 177 0.47 -1.60 -9.45
C GLN A 177 -0.12 -2.45 -10.58
N LYS A 178 -1.31 -2.99 -10.37
CA LYS A 178 -2.18 -3.53 -11.40
C LYS A 178 -3.62 -3.12 -11.17
N ASN A 179 -4.40 -3.04 -12.23
CA ASN A 179 -5.84 -3.04 -12.15
C ASN A 179 -6.34 -4.45 -11.76
N PRO A 180 -7.06 -4.61 -10.65
CA PRO A 180 -7.44 -5.92 -10.13
C PRO A 180 -8.59 -6.59 -10.88
N MET A 181 -9.45 -5.81 -11.53
CA MET A 181 -10.58 -6.34 -12.29
C MET A 181 -10.08 -6.92 -13.62
N GLY A 182 -9.19 -6.19 -14.30
CA GLY A 182 -8.70 -6.59 -15.62
C GLY A 182 -9.78 -6.46 -16.72
N PRO A 183 -9.42 -6.74 -17.98
CA PRO A 183 -10.34 -6.63 -19.10
C PRO A 183 -11.34 -7.79 -19.08
N THR A 184 -12.63 -7.51 -19.25
CA THR A 184 -13.72 -8.51 -19.18
C THR A 184 -14.92 -8.12 -20.05
N TRP A 185 -15.94 -8.97 -20.11
CA TRP A 185 -17.19 -8.68 -20.79
C TRP A 185 -18.26 -8.26 -19.78
N ALA A 186 -19.02 -7.22 -20.11
CA ALA A 186 -20.22 -6.78 -19.40
C ALA A 186 -21.37 -7.77 -19.58
N ASP A 187 -22.43 -7.64 -18.77
CA ASP A 187 -23.64 -8.47 -18.82
C ASP A 187 -24.36 -8.37 -20.18
N ASP A 188 -24.29 -7.21 -20.85
CA ASP A 188 -24.86 -6.99 -22.19
C ASP A 188 -23.95 -7.49 -23.34
N GLY A 189 -22.77 -8.01 -23.01
CA GLY A 189 -21.76 -8.51 -23.94
C GLY A 189 -20.82 -7.45 -24.52
N SER A 190 -20.94 -6.18 -24.13
CA SER A 190 -19.97 -5.14 -24.48
C SER A 190 -18.67 -5.24 -23.64
N PRO A 191 -17.55 -4.60 -24.03
CA PRO A 191 -16.32 -4.57 -23.24
C PRO A 191 -16.51 -3.90 -21.87
N GLY A 192 -16.05 -4.50 -20.78
CA GLY A 192 -16.05 -3.90 -19.44
C GLY A 192 -14.74 -4.18 -18.70
N GLY A 193 -14.58 -3.57 -17.53
CA GLY A 193 -13.32 -3.59 -16.81
C GLY A 193 -12.29 -2.66 -17.43
N PHE A 194 -11.01 -2.96 -17.15
CA PHE A 194 -9.90 -2.14 -17.64
C PHE A 194 -8.68 -3.00 -17.96
N PRO A 195 -7.77 -2.55 -18.83
CA PRO A 195 -6.44 -3.14 -18.97
C PRO A 195 -5.74 -3.29 -17.61
N ARG A 196 -4.96 -4.36 -17.42
CA ARG A 196 -4.12 -4.53 -16.21
C ARG A 196 -3.21 -3.34 -15.88
N PRO A 197 -2.56 -2.66 -16.83
CA PRO A 197 -1.76 -1.46 -16.52
C PRO A 197 -2.62 -0.20 -16.28
N TYR A 198 -3.95 -0.28 -16.35
CA TYR A 198 -4.82 0.88 -16.22
C TYR A 198 -5.11 1.21 -14.74
N THR A 199 -4.15 1.90 -14.14
CA THR A 199 -4.16 2.39 -12.76
C THR A 199 -3.47 3.76 -12.69
N ASP A 200 -3.66 4.48 -11.58
CA ASP A 200 -3.04 5.79 -11.39
C ASP A 200 -1.56 5.67 -11.00
N HIS A 201 -0.72 5.73 -12.02
CA HIS A 201 0.74 5.68 -11.92
C HIS A 201 1.39 7.02 -11.53
N ASP A 202 0.62 8.06 -11.19
CA ASP A 202 1.21 9.30 -10.71
C ASP A 202 1.79 9.14 -9.30
N LEU A 203 3.11 9.21 -9.21
CA LEU A 203 3.84 9.42 -7.96
C LEU A 203 3.97 10.93 -7.73
N SER A 204 3.23 11.48 -6.77
CA SER A 204 3.34 12.90 -6.40
C SER A 204 4.22 13.07 -5.16
N VAL A 205 5.19 13.97 -5.24
CA VAL A 205 6.13 14.27 -4.15
C VAL A 205 6.11 15.77 -3.85
N VAL A 206 5.78 16.12 -2.61
CA VAL A 206 5.84 17.49 -2.08
C VAL A 206 6.89 17.55 -0.98
N TYR A 207 7.89 18.39 -1.18
CA TYR A 207 9.11 18.39 -0.36
C TYR A 207 9.31 19.74 0.34
N PHE A 208 9.60 19.67 1.64
CA PHE A 208 9.72 20.81 2.55
C PHE A 208 11.17 20.94 3.03
N ASP A 209 11.79 22.08 2.77
CA ASP A 209 13.08 22.45 3.36
C ASP A 209 12.85 23.43 4.52
N ASN A 210 13.41 23.13 5.69
CA ASN A 210 13.66 24.11 6.74
C ASN A 210 14.71 25.11 6.25
N VAL A 211 14.35 26.40 6.26
CA VAL A 211 15.17 27.54 5.85
C VAL A 211 15.40 28.56 6.96
N ASP A 212 15.29 28.17 8.23
CA ASP A 212 15.72 29.00 9.37
C ASP A 212 17.16 29.51 9.17
N ASN A 213 17.99 28.71 8.50
CA ASN A 213 19.25 29.14 7.90
C ASN A 213 19.19 28.99 6.37
N PRO A 214 18.85 30.04 5.61
CA PRO A 214 18.70 29.96 4.16
C PRO A 214 19.99 29.58 3.40
N ARG A 215 21.18 29.74 4.02
CA ARG A 215 22.46 29.34 3.42
C ARG A 215 22.71 27.83 3.53
N HIS A 216 22.05 27.16 4.47
CA HIS A 216 22.16 25.72 4.70
C HIS A 216 20.78 25.12 4.99
N PRO A 217 19.88 25.08 4.00
CA PRO A 217 18.57 24.45 4.16
C PRO A 217 18.72 22.99 4.59
N ARG A 218 17.80 22.50 5.40
CA ARG A 218 17.73 21.10 5.85
C ARG A 218 16.39 20.52 5.48
N ALA A 219 16.35 19.22 5.16
CA ALA A 219 15.08 18.53 4.98
C ALA A 219 14.22 18.64 6.25
N LEU A 220 12.95 18.99 6.07
CA LEU A 220 11.95 18.95 7.14
C LEU A 220 11.01 17.76 6.94
N GLY A 221 10.46 17.61 5.73
CA GLY A 221 9.58 16.49 5.42
C GLY A 221 9.28 16.32 3.94
N THR A 222 8.74 15.15 3.62
CA THR A 222 8.38 14.71 2.27
C THR A 222 6.99 14.10 2.32
N LEU A 223 6.00 14.72 1.68
CA LEU A 223 4.68 14.13 1.48
C LEU A 223 4.70 13.37 0.15
N VAL A 224 4.33 12.10 0.19
CA VAL A 224 4.29 11.18 -0.95
C VAL A 224 2.85 10.72 -1.14
N ASN A 225 2.33 10.79 -2.36
CA ASN A 225 1.00 10.31 -2.70
C ASN A 225 1.09 9.33 -3.89
N ILE A 226 0.54 8.14 -3.70
CA ILE A 226 0.56 7.04 -4.68
C ILE A 226 -0.64 6.11 -4.43
N GLY A 227 -1.20 5.50 -5.48
CA GLY A 227 -2.35 4.59 -5.35
C GLY A 227 -1.88 3.15 -5.35
N GLN A 228 -1.84 2.52 -4.17
CA GLN A 228 -1.43 1.11 -4.05
C GLN A 228 -1.96 0.47 -2.77
N HIS A 229 -2.70 -0.63 -2.91
CA HIS A 229 -3.07 -1.49 -1.81
C HIS A 229 -1.83 -2.08 -1.09
N PRO A 230 -1.68 -1.89 0.24
CA PRO A 230 -0.66 -2.55 1.08
C PRO A 230 -0.98 -4.02 1.39
N GLU A 231 -0.96 -4.85 0.34
CA GLU A 231 -1.37 -6.25 0.36
C GLU A 231 -0.23 -7.20 -0.08
N MET A 232 1.03 -6.85 0.16
CA MET A 232 2.14 -7.74 -0.20
C MET A 232 2.33 -8.89 0.80
N LEU A 233 1.70 -8.81 1.99
CA LEU A 233 1.80 -9.77 3.08
C LEU A 233 0.53 -10.62 3.23
N ASN A 234 0.67 -11.84 3.80
CA ASN A 234 -0.46 -12.74 4.01
C ASN A 234 -0.33 -13.58 5.28
N GLY A 235 -1.07 -13.20 6.33
CA GLY A 235 -1.54 -14.09 7.40
C GLY A 235 -0.52 -14.81 8.25
N TYR A 236 0.67 -14.23 8.47
CA TYR A 236 1.64 -14.75 9.44
C TYR A 236 1.54 -14.14 10.83
N ASP A 237 0.43 -13.47 11.13
CA ASP A 237 0.07 -12.96 12.47
C ASP A 237 1.20 -12.12 13.11
N LEU A 238 1.90 -11.30 12.32
CA LEU A 238 2.88 -10.32 12.78
C LEU A 238 2.41 -8.92 12.39
N ILE A 239 2.40 -8.01 13.36
CA ILE A 239 2.13 -6.59 13.14
C ILE A 239 3.21 -6.01 12.23
N SER A 240 2.82 -5.27 11.19
CA SER A 240 3.75 -4.68 10.22
C SER A 240 3.20 -3.39 9.67
N GLY A 241 4.04 -2.36 9.55
CA GLY A 241 3.77 -1.13 8.76
C GLY A 241 3.91 -1.31 7.23
N GLU A 242 4.16 -2.54 6.75
CA GLU A 242 4.13 -2.95 5.35
C GLU A 242 5.05 -2.10 4.42
N TRP A 243 4.76 -2.02 3.12
CA TRP A 243 5.53 -1.23 2.15
C TRP A 243 5.52 0.27 2.45
N PRO A 244 4.44 0.88 3.01
CA PRO A 244 4.45 2.30 3.35
C PRO A 244 5.53 2.65 4.38
N ALA A 245 5.50 2.04 5.57
CA ALA A 245 6.49 2.34 6.61
C ALA A 245 7.92 2.00 6.18
N THR A 246 8.08 0.94 5.37
CA THR A 246 9.36 0.53 4.81
C THR A 246 9.92 1.56 3.82
N THR A 247 9.06 2.14 2.98
CA THR A 247 9.42 3.23 2.05
C THR A 247 9.82 4.47 2.83
N GLU A 248 9.00 4.89 3.81
CA GLU A 248 9.27 6.05 4.65
C GLU A 248 10.61 5.93 5.37
N ARG A 249 10.93 4.75 5.93
CA ARG A 249 12.25 4.47 6.54
C ARG A 249 13.39 4.80 5.57
N PHE A 250 13.32 4.32 4.33
CA PHE A 250 14.40 4.51 3.36
C PHE A 250 14.52 5.97 2.93
N VAL A 251 13.40 6.65 2.74
CA VAL A 251 13.38 8.07 2.37
C VAL A 251 13.88 8.93 3.54
N ASP A 252 13.41 8.70 4.77
CA ASP A 252 13.83 9.43 5.97
C ASP A 252 15.34 9.35 6.19
N ARG A 253 15.91 8.15 6.09
CA ARG A 253 17.36 7.94 6.30
C ARG A 253 18.22 8.50 5.17
N THR A 254 17.67 8.66 3.97
CA THR A 254 18.44 9.08 2.78
C THR A 254 18.28 10.57 2.47
N ALA A 255 17.04 11.06 2.43
CA ALA A 255 16.74 12.47 2.20
C ALA A 255 16.87 13.30 3.49
N GLY A 256 16.63 12.71 4.65
CA GLY A 256 16.41 13.41 5.91
C GLY A 256 14.97 13.91 6.05
N GLY A 257 14.60 14.32 7.27
CA GLY A 257 13.24 14.80 7.57
C GLY A 257 12.26 13.66 7.84
N VAL A 258 10.96 13.99 7.85
CA VAL A 258 9.85 13.05 8.03
C VAL A 258 9.12 12.85 6.70
N THR A 259 9.10 11.63 6.21
CA THR A 259 8.32 11.19 5.06
C THR A 259 6.95 10.75 5.53
N MET A 260 5.90 11.12 4.82
CA MET A 260 4.52 10.70 5.06
C MET A 260 3.92 10.21 3.75
N ILE A 261 3.36 9.01 3.76
CA ILE A 261 2.64 8.46 2.61
C ILE A 261 1.13 8.69 2.78
N THR A 262 0.46 9.08 1.70
CA THR A 262 -1.00 9.06 1.58
C THR A 262 -1.41 8.26 0.34
N GLN A 263 -2.59 7.64 0.41
CA GLN A 263 -3.12 6.87 -0.70
C GLN A 263 -3.70 7.77 -1.80
N ASN A 264 -3.59 7.34 -3.05
CA ASN A 264 -4.31 7.88 -4.21
C ASN A 264 -5.38 6.87 -4.64
N ALA A 265 -5.58 6.61 -5.94
CA ALA A 265 -6.61 5.74 -6.51
C ALA A 265 -6.41 4.24 -6.18
N THR A 266 -6.39 3.89 -4.89
CA THR A 266 -6.19 2.54 -4.40
C THR A 266 -7.36 1.63 -4.78
N GLY A 267 -8.58 2.16 -4.93
CA GLY A 267 -9.78 1.39 -5.25
C GLY A 267 -9.69 0.57 -6.55
N THR A 268 -8.79 0.94 -7.46
CA THR A 268 -8.50 0.22 -8.72
C THR A 268 -7.02 -0.12 -8.87
N SER A 269 -6.26 -0.19 -7.77
CA SER A 269 -4.83 -0.46 -7.78
C SER A 269 -4.46 -1.51 -6.73
N GLU A 270 -4.18 -2.73 -7.18
CA GLU A 270 -3.67 -3.83 -6.36
C GLU A 270 -2.23 -4.18 -6.70
N VAL A 271 -1.62 -5.00 -5.85
CA VAL A 271 -0.26 -5.52 -5.97
C VAL A 271 -0.07 -6.42 -7.21
N GLU A 272 0.99 -6.19 -7.97
CA GLU A 272 1.32 -6.94 -9.19
C GLU A 272 1.57 -8.45 -8.92
N GLU A 273 1.23 -9.31 -9.90
CA GLU A 273 1.24 -10.78 -9.87
C GLU A 273 2.15 -11.44 -10.94
N ASP A 274 3.14 -10.70 -11.43
CA ASP A 274 3.96 -11.01 -12.59
C ASP A 274 3.17 -11.25 -13.90
N ARG A 275 2.20 -10.35 -14.19
CA ARG A 275 1.28 -10.41 -15.34
C ARG A 275 1.79 -9.75 -16.61
N TRP A 276 2.23 -8.50 -16.51
CA TRP A 276 2.40 -7.64 -17.69
C TRP A 276 3.79 -7.01 -17.78
N HIS A 277 4.55 -6.98 -16.69
CA HIS A 277 5.94 -6.56 -16.71
C HIS A 277 6.91 -7.66 -17.17
N PRO A 278 8.16 -7.31 -17.54
CA PRO A 278 9.20 -8.28 -17.82
C PRO A 278 9.53 -9.16 -16.60
N ILE A 279 9.72 -10.47 -16.82
CA ILE A 279 9.94 -11.45 -15.73
C ILE A 279 11.11 -11.08 -14.81
N HIS A 280 12.18 -10.51 -15.38
CA HIS A 280 13.38 -10.14 -14.64
C HIS A 280 13.24 -8.86 -13.82
N SER A 281 12.15 -8.11 -13.96
CA SER A 281 11.80 -7.03 -13.05
C SER A 281 11.41 -7.55 -11.66
N ARG A 282 11.02 -8.84 -11.57
CA ARG A 282 10.60 -9.51 -10.33
C ARG A 282 9.38 -8.88 -9.67
N GLU A 283 8.42 -8.41 -10.46
CA GLU A 283 7.25 -7.66 -9.98
C GLU A 283 6.11 -8.61 -9.57
N LEU A 284 6.46 -9.56 -8.70
CA LEU A 284 5.53 -10.47 -8.03
C LEU A 284 5.43 -10.07 -6.56
N PHE A 285 4.36 -9.36 -6.21
CA PHE A 285 4.17 -8.79 -4.88
C PHE A 285 2.98 -9.37 -4.14
N ASN A 286 1.93 -9.78 -4.84
CA ASN A 286 0.68 -10.24 -4.22
C ASN A 286 0.87 -11.34 -3.17
N HIS A 287 0.77 -10.99 -1.88
CA HIS A 287 0.85 -11.91 -0.75
C HIS A 287 2.12 -12.79 -0.81
N THR A 288 3.20 -12.21 -1.31
CA THR A 288 4.48 -12.88 -1.56
C THR A 288 5.50 -12.67 -0.44
N GLN A 289 5.08 -11.98 0.62
CA GLN A 289 5.72 -11.90 1.95
C GLN A 289 6.87 -10.89 2.06
N TYR A 290 7.51 -10.86 3.22
CA TYR A 290 8.32 -9.74 3.72
C TYR A 290 9.48 -9.34 2.81
N ASN A 291 10.17 -10.29 2.17
CA ASN A 291 11.31 -9.95 1.34
C ASN A 291 10.91 -9.29 0.01
N GLN A 292 9.79 -9.71 -0.60
CA GLN A 292 9.19 -9.07 -1.77
C GLN A 292 8.53 -7.75 -1.39
N MET A 293 7.88 -7.67 -0.22
CA MET A 293 7.37 -6.41 0.31
C MET A 293 8.47 -5.36 0.41
N GLU A 294 9.62 -5.72 0.97
CA GLU A 294 10.74 -4.78 1.05
C GLU A 294 11.36 -4.48 -0.32
N TRP A 295 11.38 -5.43 -1.26
CA TRP A 295 11.78 -5.18 -2.65
C TRP A 295 10.90 -4.09 -3.29
N GLY A 296 9.57 -4.23 -3.19
CA GLY A 296 8.59 -3.27 -3.72
C GLY A 296 8.73 -1.89 -3.09
N ALA A 297 8.80 -1.83 -1.76
CA ALA A 297 9.04 -0.59 -1.01
C ALA A 297 10.34 0.11 -1.44
N ARG A 298 11.36 -0.65 -1.86
CA ARG A 298 12.62 -0.08 -2.31
C ARG A 298 12.53 0.57 -3.68
N GLN A 299 11.82 -0.06 -4.61
CA GLN A 299 11.59 0.52 -5.93
C GLN A 299 10.89 1.89 -5.79
N LEU A 300 9.90 1.97 -4.91
CA LEU A 300 9.22 3.25 -4.63
C LEU A 300 10.14 4.25 -3.93
N ALA A 301 10.90 3.84 -2.91
CA ALA A 301 11.82 4.74 -2.21
C ALA A 301 12.85 5.36 -3.17
N ASP A 302 13.39 4.58 -4.10
CA ASP A 302 14.34 5.07 -5.10
C ASP A 302 13.68 6.08 -6.06
N ALA A 303 12.42 5.86 -6.45
CA ALA A 303 11.64 6.80 -7.27
C ALA A 303 11.32 8.10 -6.51
N VAL A 304 10.85 8.01 -5.26
CA VAL A 304 10.59 9.19 -4.41
C VAL A 304 11.85 10.01 -4.23
N LEU A 305 12.97 9.34 -3.96
CA LEU A 305 14.22 10.04 -3.76
C LEU A 305 14.69 10.71 -5.07
N ALA A 306 14.52 10.07 -6.24
CA ALA A 306 14.76 10.68 -7.56
C ALA A 306 14.04 12.02 -7.70
N ASP A 307 12.75 12.06 -7.34
CA ASP A 307 11.95 13.29 -7.35
C ASP A 307 12.44 14.32 -6.34
N VAL A 308 12.80 13.92 -5.11
CA VAL A 308 13.40 14.82 -4.10
C VAL A 308 14.70 15.44 -4.63
N TRP A 309 15.54 14.65 -5.29
CA TRP A 309 16.80 15.11 -5.87
C TRP A 309 16.60 16.08 -7.04
N ASP A 310 15.53 15.91 -7.81
CA ASP A 310 15.16 16.79 -8.92
C ASP A 310 14.52 18.09 -8.44
N ILE A 311 13.66 18.03 -7.42
CA ILE A 311 13.18 19.19 -6.68
C ILE A 311 14.35 20.02 -6.13
N ARG A 312 15.30 19.39 -5.42
CA ARG A 312 16.47 20.11 -4.86
C ARG A 312 17.31 20.78 -5.94
N ARG A 313 17.40 20.19 -7.13
CA ARG A 313 18.11 20.75 -8.30
C ARG A 313 17.26 21.70 -9.14
N GLN A 314 15.97 21.86 -8.79
CA GLN A 314 14.98 22.59 -9.58
C GLN A 314 14.95 22.12 -11.04
N ARG A 315 14.93 20.80 -11.22
CA ARG A 315 14.89 20.14 -12.52
C ARG A 315 13.51 19.49 -12.70
N PRO A 316 12.63 20.07 -13.55
CA PRO A 316 11.39 19.41 -13.92
C PRO A 316 11.62 18.04 -14.56
N ASN A 317 10.63 17.15 -14.46
CA ASN A 317 10.62 15.89 -15.18
C ASN A 317 10.84 16.14 -16.69
N PRO A 318 11.70 15.36 -17.38
CA PRO A 318 11.96 15.56 -18.80
C PRO A 318 10.77 15.23 -19.72
N ASP A 319 9.79 14.46 -19.26
CA ASP A 319 8.63 14.08 -20.08
C ASP A 319 7.64 15.25 -20.23
N ARG A 320 7.53 15.72 -21.47
CA ARG A 320 6.66 16.83 -21.90
C ARG A 320 5.41 16.35 -22.63
N SER A 321 5.23 15.05 -22.75
CA SER A 321 4.04 14.47 -23.35
C SER A 321 2.87 14.66 -22.39
N PRO A 322 1.65 14.87 -22.89
CA PRO A 322 0.45 14.73 -22.06
C PRO A 322 0.49 13.38 -21.34
N THR A 323 -0.07 13.32 -20.12
CA THR A 323 -0.19 12.05 -19.41
C THR A 323 -1.04 11.07 -20.23
N PRO A 324 -0.98 9.75 -19.93
CA PRO A 324 -1.78 8.75 -20.65
C PRO A 324 -3.29 9.06 -20.66
N TYR A 325 -3.79 9.77 -19.65
CA TYR A 325 -5.18 10.20 -19.53
C TYR A 325 -5.46 11.61 -20.11
N GLY A 326 -4.53 12.22 -20.85
CA GLY A 326 -4.71 13.50 -21.55
C GLY A 326 -4.45 14.76 -20.72
N GLY A 327 -4.06 14.62 -19.46
CA GLY A 327 -3.74 15.73 -18.56
C GLY A 327 -2.39 16.42 -18.85
N THR A 328 -2.08 17.44 -18.05
CA THR A 328 -0.79 18.13 -18.07
C THR A 328 0.42 17.17 -17.94
N SER A 329 1.48 17.44 -18.71
CA SER A 329 2.69 16.63 -18.71
C SER A 329 3.38 16.55 -17.34
N TYR A 330 4.15 15.50 -17.06
CA TYR A 330 4.96 15.42 -15.84
C TYR A 330 5.92 16.62 -15.70
N HIS A 331 6.49 17.11 -16.81
CA HIS A 331 7.29 18.34 -16.85
C HIS A 331 6.50 19.54 -16.33
N ASP A 332 5.23 19.66 -16.75
CA ASP A 332 4.38 20.79 -16.37
C ASP A 332 3.78 20.67 -14.99
N ARG A 333 3.87 19.50 -14.34
CA ARG A 333 3.46 19.31 -12.95
C ARG A 333 4.58 19.55 -11.93
N PHE A 334 5.65 20.22 -12.36
CA PHE A 334 6.70 20.73 -11.49
C PHE A 334 6.32 22.09 -10.88
N VAL A 335 6.34 22.17 -9.55
CA VAL A 335 6.13 23.40 -8.77
C VAL A 335 7.47 23.89 -8.22
N PRO A 336 7.98 25.05 -8.70
CA PRO A 336 9.23 25.63 -8.18
C PRO A 336 9.15 25.97 -6.68
N TRP A 337 10.30 26.25 -6.07
CA TRP A 337 10.34 26.67 -4.66
C TRP A 337 9.42 27.86 -4.37
N MET A 338 8.48 27.66 -3.45
CA MET A 338 7.59 28.67 -2.88
C MET A 338 7.91 28.86 -1.39
N SER A 339 7.96 30.09 -0.91
CA SER A 339 8.16 30.41 0.53
C SER A 339 7.14 31.40 1.10
N ARG A 340 6.29 31.96 0.23
CA ARG A 340 5.22 32.89 0.58
C ARG A 340 3.98 32.55 -0.23
N PHE A 341 3.07 31.82 0.38
CA PHE A 341 1.82 31.42 -0.23
C PHE A 341 0.72 31.30 0.83
N PRO A 342 -0.54 31.56 0.48
CA PRO A 342 -1.67 31.30 1.35
C PRO A 342 -1.90 29.80 1.51
N VAL A 343 -2.47 29.39 2.63
CA VAL A 343 -3.07 28.07 2.80
C VAL A 343 -4.56 28.21 3.07
N ALA A 344 -5.34 27.30 2.53
CA ALA A 344 -6.78 27.25 2.77
C ALA A 344 -7.24 25.81 2.74
N MET A 345 -8.25 25.50 3.55
CA MET A 345 -8.95 24.22 3.58
C MET A 345 -10.46 24.50 3.59
N ASP A 346 -11.21 23.67 2.87
CA ASP A 346 -12.66 23.58 2.97
C ASP A 346 -13.01 22.16 3.41
N ASN A 347 -13.88 22.05 4.40
CA ASN A 347 -14.28 20.81 5.07
C ASN A 347 -15.80 20.77 5.14
N ARG A 348 -16.43 19.80 4.48
CA ARG A 348 -17.87 19.75 4.29
C ARG A 348 -18.41 18.33 4.42
N TRP A 349 -19.64 18.22 4.90
CA TRP A 349 -20.48 17.05 4.70
C TRP A 349 -21.54 17.38 3.68
N PHE A 350 -21.57 16.61 2.61
CA PHE A 350 -22.62 16.69 1.60
C PHE A 350 -23.67 15.62 1.88
N PRO A 351 -24.97 15.92 1.73
CA PRO A 351 -25.97 14.85 1.78
C PRO A 351 -25.73 13.87 0.63
N GLY A 352 -26.01 12.57 0.79
CA GLY A 352 -25.93 11.62 -0.32
C GLY A 352 -26.72 12.05 -1.57
N PRO A 353 -26.43 11.46 -2.75
CA PRO A 353 -27.16 11.72 -3.99
C PRO A 353 -28.68 11.73 -3.83
N VAL A 354 -29.39 12.51 -4.65
CA VAL A 354 -30.86 12.62 -4.55
C VAL A 354 -31.54 11.27 -4.78
N SER A 355 -31.07 10.49 -5.75
CA SER A 355 -31.58 9.15 -6.03
C SER A 355 -31.27 8.15 -4.92
N HIS A 356 -30.12 8.33 -4.26
CA HIS A 356 -29.57 7.40 -3.29
C HIS A 356 -29.13 8.13 -2.01
N PRO A 357 -30.07 8.64 -1.19
CA PRO A 357 -29.79 9.57 -0.08
C PRO A 357 -29.33 8.85 1.21
N TYR A 358 -28.86 7.61 1.08
CA TYR A 358 -28.33 6.74 2.13
C TYR A 358 -27.23 5.86 1.50
N PRO A 359 -26.20 5.42 2.23
CA PRO A 359 -25.25 4.48 1.68
C PRO A 359 -25.83 3.06 1.65
N GLY A 360 -25.47 2.28 0.63
CA GLY A 360 -25.86 0.88 0.46
C GLY A 360 -24.68 -0.10 0.38
N VAL A 361 -24.97 -1.39 0.58
CA VAL A 361 -24.06 -2.53 0.37
C VAL A 361 -24.75 -3.64 -0.41
N SER A 362 -23.95 -4.50 -1.03
CA SER A 362 -24.39 -5.60 -1.88
C SER A 362 -25.26 -5.12 -3.05
N SER A 363 -24.77 -4.13 -3.80
CA SER A 363 -25.47 -3.58 -4.98
C SER A 363 -25.69 -4.64 -6.08
N CYS A 364 -26.89 -5.23 -6.14
CA CYS A 364 -27.24 -6.32 -7.06
C CYS A 364 -27.95 -5.81 -8.31
N ARG A 365 -27.63 -6.38 -9.49
CA ARG A 365 -28.40 -6.14 -10.73
C ARG A 365 -29.87 -6.52 -10.55
N THR A 366 -30.78 -5.67 -11.02
CA THR A 366 -32.23 -5.90 -10.97
C THR A 366 -32.71 -6.93 -11.99
N ASP A 367 -32.11 -6.99 -13.17
CA ASP A 367 -32.54 -7.86 -14.27
C ASP A 367 -32.58 -9.37 -13.94
N PRO A 368 -31.58 -9.96 -13.26
CA PRO A 368 -31.66 -11.33 -12.79
C PRO A 368 -32.95 -11.63 -12.00
N ALA A 369 -33.44 -10.68 -11.18
CA ALA A 369 -34.68 -10.86 -10.43
C ALA A 369 -35.92 -10.96 -11.33
N PHE A 370 -36.00 -10.17 -12.40
CA PHE A 370 -37.08 -10.29 -13.40
C PHE A 370 -36.98 -11.58 -14.22
N GLN A 371 -35.78 -12.14 -14.32
CA GLN A 371 -35.51 -13.42 -14.99
C GLN A 371 -35.75 -14.64 -14.10
N GLY A 372 -36.25 -14.45 -12.88
CA GLY A 372 -36.56 -15.54 -11.95
C GLY A 372 -35.35 -16.04 -11.15
N ASP A 373 -34.25 -15.29 -11.16
CA ASP A 373 -33.04 -15.52 -10.35
C ASP A 373 -32.74 -14.30 -9.46
N PRO A 374 -33.65 -13.94 -8.52
CA PRO A 374 -33.42 -12.83 -7.61
C PRO A 374 -32.26 -13.15 -6.67
N ARG A 375 -31.23 -12.31 -6.71
CA ARG A 375 -30.15 -12.30 -5.74
C ARG A 375 -30.56 -11.49 -4.51
N LEU A 376 -30.08 -11.84 -3.33
CA LEU A 376 -30.39 -11.02 -2.15
C LEU A 376 -29.15 -10.23 -1.72
N PRO A 377 -29.28 -8.90 -1.49
CA PRO A 377 -28.28 -8.17 -0.75
C PRO A 377 -28.29 -8.71 0.68
N VAL A 378 -27.12 -9.09 1.19
CA VAL A 378 -26.99 -9.60 2.55
C VAL A 378 -26.24 -8.56 3.38
N LEU A 379 -26.90 -8.03 4.39
CA LEU A 379 -26.30 -7.13 5.37
C LEU A 379 -25.01 -7.75 5.92
N GLY A 380 -23.89 -7.09 5.66
CA GLY A 380 -22.56 -7.51 6.12
C GLY A 380 -21.81 -8.47 5.21
N LEU A 381 -22.30 -8.74 3.99
CA LEU A 381 -21.53 -9.41 2.94
C LEU A 381 -21.35 -8.47 1.74
N PRO A 382 -20.16 -8.43 1.12
CA PRO A 382 -19.93 -7.59 -0.04
C PRO A 382 -20.76 -8.10 -1.23
N ASP A 383 -20.81 -9.41 -1.48
CA ASP A 383 -21.43 -9.95 -2.69
C ASP A 383 -22.93 -10.25 -2.55
N CYS A 384 -23.62 -10.17 -3.69
CA CYS A 384 -24.98 -10.67 -3.85
C CYS A 384 -25.02 -12.18 -3.70
N VAL A 385 -25.93 -12.69 -2.87
CA VAL A 385 -25.96 -14.13 -2.56
C VAL A 385 -27.07 -14.83 -3.35
N ASP A 386 -26.70 -15.91 -4.04
CA ASP A 386 -27.64 -16.84 -4.65
C ASP A 386 -28.42 -17.57 -3.56
N MET A 387 -29.75 -17.56 -3.64
CA MET A 387 -30.60 -18.28 -2.68
C MET A 387 -30.85 -19.72 -3.15
N PRO A 388 -30.46 -20.77 -2.37
CA PRO A 388 -30.98 -22.10 -2.58
C PRO A 388 -32.41 -22.14 -2.01
N TRP A 389 -33.41 -22.16 -2.89
CA TRP A 389 -34.82 -22.00 -2.54
C TRP A 389 -35.36 -23.16 -1.68
N GLY A 390 -35.50 -22.93 -0.37
CA GLY A 390 -36.23 -23.80 0.54
C GLY A 390 -37.74 -23.78 0.30
N SER A 391 -38.40 -24.91 0.55
CA SER A 391 -39.79 -25.25 0.17
C SER A 391 -40.94 -24.41 0.78
N SER A 392 -40.69 -23.23 1.37
CA SER A 392 -41.68 -22.49 2.17
C SER A 392 -42.38 -21.30 1.49
N LEU A 393 -41.99 -20.90 0.26
CA LEU A 393 -42.64 -19.81 -0.50
C LEU A 393 -43.21 -20.26 -1.86
N GLN A 394 -43.87 -21.43 -1.87
CA GLN A 394 -44.42 -22.08 -3.07
C GLN A 394 -45.58 -21.41 -3.86
N PRO A 395 -46.29 -20.33 -3.45
CA PRO A 395 -47.41 -19.87 -4.29
C PRO A 395 -47.02 -18.99 -5.49
N VAL A 396 -45.73 -18.63 -5.68
CA VAL A 396 -45.31 -17.75 -6.81
C VAL A 396 -44.68 -18.50 -7.98
N THR A 397 -44.30 -19.78 -7.83
CA THR A 397 -43.64 -20.58 -8.87
C THR A 397 -44.57 -21.45 -9.73
N THR A 398 -45.89 -21.23 -9.68
CA THR A 398 -46.79 -21.81 -10.70
C THR A 398 -46.69 -21.15 -12.08
N LEU A 399 -45.84 -20.13 -12.23
CA LEU A 399 -45.41 -19.60 -13.53
C LEU A 399 -44.07 -20.25 -13.91
N GLY A 400 -44.08 -21.55 -14.19
CA GLY A 400 -42.86 -22.30 -14.46
C GLY A 400 -42.05 -21.70 -15.60
N GLY A 401 -40.78 -21.36 -15.34
CA GLY A 401 -39.68 -21.16 -16.30
C GLY A 401 -39.90 -20.21 -17.49
N ASN A 402 -41.08 -19.60 -17.61
CA ASN A 402 -41.47 -18.68 -18.65
C ASN A 402 -41.41 -17.29 -18.04
N THR A 403 -40.21 -16.72 -18.02
CA THR A 403 -40.08 -15.28 -17.86
C THR A 403 -40.78 -14.64 -19.08
N PRO A 404 -41.59 -13.59 -18.91
CA PRO A 404 -42.26 -12.94 -20.03
C PRO A 404 -41.30 -12.20 -21.01
N GLY A 405 -39.97 -12.39 -20.86
CA GLY A 405 -38.94 -11.67 -21.60
C GLY A 405 -38.87 -10.19 -21.23
N VAL A 406 -39.23 -9.84 -19.99
CA VAL A 406 -39.28 -8.47 -19.48
C VAL A 406 -38.01 -8.20 -18.66
N SER A 407 -37.39 -7.05 -18.90
CA SER A 407 -36.21 -6.49 -18.22
C SER A 407 -36.52 -5.09 -17.68
N THR A 408 -35.58 -4.45 -16.97
CA THR A 408 -35.65 -3.03 -16.61
C THR A 408 -35.91 -2.15 -17.85
N ASP A 409 -35.16 -2.38 -18.93
CA ASP A 409 -35.33 -1.71 -20.24
C ASP A 409 -36.80 -1.74 -20.74
N THR A 410 -37.52 -2.83 -20.48
CA THR A 410 -38.91 -2.98 -20.95
C THR A 410 -39.84 -1.98 -20.26
N PHE A 411 -39.63 -1.74 -18.96
CA PHE A 411 -40.39 -0.76 -18.18
C PHE A 411 -39.94 0.67 -18.49
N GLU A 412 -38.64 0.88 -18.66
CA GLU A 412 -38.05 2.18 -18.95
C GLU A 412 -38.42 2.69 -20.34
N ALA A 413 -38.55 1.80 -21.33
CA ALA A 413 -39.11 2.12 -22.64
C ALA A 413 -40.57 2.60 -22.56
N LEU A 414 -41.30 2.24 -21.50
CA LEU A 414 -42.65 2.73 -21.21
C LEU A 414 -42.64 3.99 -20.31
N GLY A 415 -41.47 4.49 -19.95
CA GLY A 415 -41.29 5.63 -19.04
C GLY A 415 -41.52 5.31 -17.56
N ILE A 416 -41.48 4.03 -17.18
CA ILE A 416 -41.62 3.57 -15.80
C ILE A 416 -40.20 3.42 -15.22
N PRO A 417 -39.80 4.20 -14.20
CA PRO A 417 -38.48 4.08 -13.60
C PRO A 417 -38.39 2.81 -12.78
N ILE A 418 -37.40 1.97 -13.09
CA ILE A 418 -37.01 0.81 -12.31
C ILE A 418 -35.50 0.94 -12.06
N PRO A 419 -35.01 0.91 -10.81
CA PRO A 419 -33.58 0.95 -10.55
C PRO A 419 -32.86 -0.21 -11.24
N GLU A 420 -31.72 0.08 -11.86
CA GLU A 420 -30.85 -0.91 -12.50
C GLU A 420 -30.19 -1.83 -11.48
N ASN A 421 -30.04 -1.33 -10.25
CA ASN A 421 -29.47 -2.06 -9.14
C ASN A 421 -30.28 -1.80 -7.86
N TYR A 422 -30.19 -2.71 -6.89
CA TYR A 422 -30.75 -2.56 -5.55
C TYR A 422 -29.74 -2.99 -4.48
N SER A 423 -29.72 -2.28 -3.36
CA SER A 423 -28.77 -2.50 -2.25
C SER A 423 -29.48 -2.55 -0.90
N ALA A 424 -28.84 -3.14 0.11
CA ALA A 424 -29.27 -3.00 1.50
C ALA A 424 -28.65 -1.73 2.12
N PRO A 425 -29.35 -0.95 2.97
CA PRO A 425 -28.75 0.19 3.65
C PRO A 425 -27.55 -0.22 4.53
N SER A 426 -26.48 0.58 4.53
CA SER A 426 -25.22 0.26 5.24
C SER A 426 -24.83 1.23 6.34
N THR A 427 -25.57 2.32 6.59
CA THR A 427 -25.31 3.23 7.72
C THR A 427 -25.27 2.45 9.03
N VAL A 428 -24.33 2.79 9.92
CA VAL A 428 -23.94 2.08 11.15
C VAL A 428 -23.33 0.68 10.93
N GLY A 429 -23.22 0.24 9.68
CA GLY A 429 -22.58 -0.99 9.24
C GLY A 429 -21.21 -0.73 8.61
N LEU A 430 -21.10 0.26 7.71
CA LEU A 430 -19.84 0.72 7.13
C LEU A 430 -19.58 2.21 7.43
N GLU A 431 -20.59 3.05 7.19
CA GLU A 431 -20.50 4.50 7.38
C GLU A 431 -21.08 4.91 8.76
N ASP A 432 -20.33 5.72 9.51
CA ASP A 432 -20.77 6.30 10.79
C ASP A 432 -21.93 7.31 10.61
N THR A 433 -22.00 7.98 9.45
CA THR A 433 -22.98 9.02 9.14
C THR A 433 -23.68 8.78 7.80
N VAL A 434 -24.81 9.45 7.57
CA VAL A 434 -25.57 9.42 6.30
C VAL A 434 -25.12 10.49 5.30
N GLY A 435 -24.06 11.21 5.64
CA GLY A 435 -23.45 12.26 4.83
C GLY A 435 -22.10 11.83 4.28
N VAL A 436 -21.70 12.48 3.20
CA VAL A 436 -20.41 12.26 2.55
C VAL A 436 -19.42 13.31 3.02
N HIS A 437 -18.44 12.90 3.80
CA HIS A 437 -17.36 13.78 4.24
C HIS A 437 -16.37 14.05 3.10
N MET A 438 -16.25 15.30 2.67
CA MET A 438 -15.28 15.72 1.64
C MET A 438 -14.44 16.89 2.13
N GLN A 439 -13.16 16.84 1.80
CA GLN A 439 -12.21 17.91 2.10
C GLN A 439 -11.41 18.29 0.85
N ALA A 440 -11.00 19.56 0.79
CA ALA A 440 -9.95 20.00 -0.11
C ALA A 440 -9.10 21.04 0.60
N PHE A 441 -7.80 21.06 0.31
CA PHE A 441 -6.91 22.12 0.80
C PHE A 441 -5.87 22.48 -0.25
N ARG A 442 -5.35 23.70 -0.16
CA ARG A 442 -4.28 24.18 -1.06
C ARG A 442 -3.06 24.68 -0.32
N LEU A 443 -1.90 24.42 -0.90
CA LEU A 443 -0.61 24.97 -0.51
C LEU A 443 -0.05 25.77 -1.69
N GLY A 444 -0.48 27.03 -1.84
CA GLY A 444 -0.13 27.84 -2.99
C GLY A 444 -0.63 27.22 -4.29
N ALA A 445 0.29 26.83 -5.18
CA ALA A 445 -0.02 26.26 -6.50
C ALA A 445 -0.31 24.74 -6.50
N ILE A 446 -0.38 24.12 -5.31
CA ILE A 446 -0.67 22.69 -5.14
C ILE A 446 -2.05 22.54 -4.52
N LEU A 447 -2.95 21.83 -5.21
CA LEU A 447 -4.25 21.42 -4.68
C LEU A 447 -4.17 19.99 -4.15
N PHE A 448 -4.83 19.77 -3.02
CA PHE A 448 -5.11 18.45 -2.47
C PHE A 448 -6.63 18.29 -2.39
N THR A 449 -7.15 17.26 -3.04
CA THR A 449 -8.52 16.80 -2.84
C THR A 449 -8.49 15.56 -1.97
N VAL A 450 -9.49 15.39 -1.11
CA VAL A 450 -9.48 14.35 -0.07
C VAL A 450 -10.79 13.57 -0.14
N CYS A 451 -10.70 12.31 -0.57
CA CYS A 451 -11.80 11.36 -0.62
C CYS A 451 -11.85 10.50 0.64
N SER A 452 -13.04 10.42 1.23
CA SER A 452 -13.43 9.46 2.26
C SER A 452 -13.73 8.08 1.69
N CYS A 453 -12.87 7.59 0.78
CA CYS A 453 -13.16 6.43 -0.03
C CYS A 453 -11.91 5.68 -0.53
N GLU A 454 -12.14 4.48 -1.04
CA GLU A 454 -11.23 3.81 -1.97
C GLU A 454 -11.43 4.38 -3.38
N GLN A 455 -10.71 5.48 -3.64
CA GLN A 455 -10.80 6.24 -4.88
C GLN A 455 -10.46 5.41 -6.11
N TRP A 456 -11.21 5.62 -7.18
CA TRP A 456 -11.00 4.98 -8.47
C TRP A 456 -10.08 5.78 -9.39
N VAL A 457 -9.39 5.09 -10.30
CA VAL A 457 -8.47 5.72 -11.27
C VAL A 457 -9.16 6.76 -12.14
N GLU A 458 -10.35 6.45 -12.67
CA GLU A 458 -11.09 7.37 -13.53
C GLU A 458 -11.52 8.64 -12.77
N GLN A 459 -11.91 8.47 -11.50
CA GLN A 459 -12.25 9.57 -10.60
C GLN A 459 -11.05 10.50 -10.37
N SER A 460 -9.89 9.90 -10.08
CA SER A 460 -8.64 10.65 -9.90
C SER A 460 -8.28 11.44 -11.16
N TYR A 461 -8.34 10.79 -12.32
CA TYR A 461 -8.05 11.44 -13.60
C TYR A 461 -9.01 12.59 -13.90
N ASN A 462 -10.32 12.42 -13.71
CA ASN A 462 -11.32 13.48 -13.92
C ASN A 462 -11.02 14.70 -13.03
N ILE A 463 -10.80 14.50 -11.72
CA ILE A 463 -10.44 15.58 -10.79
C ILE A 463 -9.16 16.28 -11.23
N LYS A 464 -8.11 15.52 -11.57
CA LYS A 464 -6.81 16.07 -11.98
C LYS A 464 -6.93 16.92 -13.24
N THR A 465 -7.67 16.48 -14.25
CA THR A 465 -7.84 17.26 -15.49
C THR A 465 -8.70 18.51 -15.27
N ARG A 466 -9.81 18.41 -14.53
CA ARG A 466 -10.70 19.57 -14.28
C ARG A 466 -10.08 20.66 -13.44
N THR A 467 -9.07 20.30 -12.64
CA THR A 467 -8.36 21.23 -11.75
C THR A 467 -6.97 21.60 -12.24
N ASP A 468 -6.55 21.16 -13.43
CA ASP A 468 -5.26 21.56 -13.99
C ASP A 468 -5.35 22.90 -14.75
N THR A 469 -4.31 23.25 -15.50
CA THR A 469 -4.17 24.57 -16.15
C THR A 469 -4.45 24.54 -17.65
N VAL A 470 -4.95 23.41 -18.18
CA VAL A 470 -5.19 23.20 -19.61
C VAL A 470 -6.69 23.08 -19.84
N PRO A 471 -7.32 24.00 -20.60
CA PRO A 471 -8.74 23.89 -20.91
C PRO A 471 -9.00 22.77 -21.93
N GLY A 472 -10.18 22.17 -21.87
CA GLY A 472 -10.67 21.21 -22.87
C GLY A 472 -10.04 19.82 -22.78
N ASN A 473 -9.31 19.51 -21.71
CA ASN A 473 -8.61 18.23 -21.54
C ASN A 473 -9.29 17.30 -20.53
N GLU A 474 -10.52 17.61 -20.13
CA GLU A 474 -11.26 16.83 -19.14
C GLU A 474 -11.29 15.33 -19.49
N TYR A 475 -10.89 14.50 -18.52
CA TYR A 475 -10.97 13.05 -18.62
C TYR A 475 -12.40 12.58 -18.34
N VAL A 476 -13.00 11.90 -19.32
CA VAL A 476 -14.42 11.47 -19.28
C VAL A 476 -14.60 9.96 -19.06
N GLY A 477 -13.53 9.17 -19.09
CA GLY A 477 -13.59 7.72 -18.90
C GLY A 477 -12.89 6.91 -19.98
N TYR A 478 -12.67 5.64 -19.71
CA TYR A 478 -11.96 4.71 -20.57
C TYR A 478 -12.87 4.24 -21.70
N ASP A 479 -12.51 4.60 -22.94
CA ASP A 479 -13.25 4.20 -24.14
C ASP A 479 -12.44 3.15 -24.92
N ALA A 480 -12.86 1.88 -24.85
CA ALA A 480 -12.25 0.77 -25.60
C ALA A 480 -12.26 0.97 -27.13
N THR A 481 -13.05 1.92 -27.65
CA THR A 481 -13.11 2.26 -29.07
C THR A 481 -12.21 3.44 -29.45
N SER A 482 -11.57 4.07 -28.47
CA SER A 482 -10.58 5.11 -28.68
C SER A 482 -9.45 4.61 -29.57
N PRO A 483 -8.93 5.44 -30.51
CA PRO A 483 -7.74 5.09 -31.28
C PRO A 483 -6.54 4.70 -30.40
N ASN A 484 -6.47 5.29 -29.20
CA ASN A 484 -5.41 5.10 -28.22
C ASN A 484 -5.75 4.05 -27.14
N ALA A 485 -6.87 3.34 -27.26
CA ALA A 485 -7.19 2.25 -26.34
C ALA A 485 -6.09 1.19 -26.34
N ASP A 486 -5.84 0.63 -25.15
CA ASP A 486 -4.82 -0.38 -24.89
C ASP A 486 -5.05 -1.60 -25.80
N PRO A 487 -4.01 -2.20 -26.41
CA PRO A 487 -4.17 -3.41 -27.22
C PRO A 487 -4.82 -4.60 -26.50
N SER A 488 -4.74 -4.67 -25.16
CA SER A 488 -5.40 -5.70 -24.36
C SER A 488 -6.91 -5.52 -24.28
N GLU A 489 -7.43 -4.35 -24.63
CA GLU A 489 -8.86 -4.04 -24.60
C GLU A 489 -9.20 -3.01 -25.68
N LYS A 490 -9.56 -3.51 -26.87
CA LYS A 490 -9.73 -2.64 -28.05
C LYS A 490 -10.86 -3.05 -28.95
N CYS A 491 -11.65 -2.08 -29.39
CA CYS A 491 -12.72 -2.20 -30.37
C CYS A 491 -12.41 -1.42 -31.65
N THR A 492 -12.66 -2.03 -32.80
CA THR A 492 -12.44 -1.43 -34.12
C THR A 492 -13.65 -1.61 -35.03
N ARG A 493 -13.99 -0.57 -35.81
CA ARG A 493 -15.10 -0.62 -36.77
C ARG A 493 -14.76 -1.56 -37.94
N ASN A 494 -15.70 -2.40 -38.35
CA ASN A 494 -15.55 -3.32 -39.48
C ASN A 494 -15.84 -2.70 -40.86
N GLY A 495 -16.41 -1.48 -40.90
CA GLY A 495 -16.74 -0.80 -42.14
C GLY A 495 -17.89 -1.44 -42.92
N ASP A 496 -18.76 -2.20 -42.26
CA ASP A 496 -19.84 -3.00 -42.86
C ASP A 496 -21.25 -2.41 -42.69
N GLY A 497 -21.36 -1.15 -42.27
CA GLY A 497 -22.63 -0.42 -42.13
C GLY A 497 -22.43 1.03 -41.69
N SER A 498 -23.50 1.65 -41.17
CA SER A 498 -23.42 2.98 -40.53
C SER A 498 -23.16 2.88 -39.03
N TYR A 499 -22.50 3.89 -38.46
CA TYR A 499 -22.16 3.99 -37.04
C TYR A 499 -22.71 5.32 -36.52
N LYS A 500 -23.50 5.32 -35.44
CA LYS A 500 -24.16 6.52 -34.95
C LYS A 500 -24.27 6.53 -33.42
N ASP A 501 -23.95 7.67 -32.80
CA ASP A 501 -23.94 7.84 -31.34
C ASP A 501 -25.31 7.56 -30.68
N ASP A 502 -26.42 7.65 -31.42
CA ASP A 502 -27.77 7.33 -30.94
C ASP A 502 -28.10 5.82 -30.96
N GLY A 503 -27.13 4.97 -31.35
CA GLY A 503 -27.28 3.52 -31.46
C GLY A 503 -28.12 3.06 -32.65
N SER A 504 -28.53 3.96 -33.56
CA SER A 504 -29.32 3.62 -34.76
C SER A 504 -28.48 3.13 -35.95
N GLY A 505 -27.18 2.92 -35.74
CA GLY A 505 -26.28 2.35 -36.74
C GLY A 505 -26.57 0.88 -37.06
N THR A 506 -26.09 0.43 -38.22
CA THR A 506 -26.26 -0.94 -38.73
C THR A 506 -24.94 -1.69 -38.87
N GLY A 507 -23.82 -1.00 -38.64
CA GLY A 507 -22.48 -1.57 -38.71
C GLY A 507 -22.17 -2.46 -37.51
N THR A 508 -20.95 -3.02 -37.56
CA THR A 508 -20.43 -3.84 -36.47
C THR A 508 -19.01 -3.45 -36.08
N TRP A 509 -18.62 -3.87 -34.89
CA TRP A 509 -17.31 -3.68 -34.30
C TRP A 509 -16.65 -5.03 -34.02
N THR A 510 -15.33 -5.08 -34.10
CA THR A 510 -14.52 -6.20 -33.63
C THR A 510 -13.81 -5.75 -32.36
N CYS A 511 -14.16 -6.37 -31.24
CA CYS A 511 -13.60 -6.09 -29.92
C CYS A 511 -12.73 -7.25 -29.44
N SER A 512 -11.53 -6.94 -28.94
CA SER A 512 -10.54 -7.92 -28.49
C SER A 512 -10.14 -7.61 -27.06
N LEU A 513 -10.31 -8.59 -26.17
CA LEU A 513 -9.96 -8.51 -24.75
C LEU A 513 -8.89 -9.55 -24.42
N ALA A 514 -7.84 -9.17 -23.70
CA ALA A 514 -6.73 -10.05 -23.32
C ALA A 514 -6.33 -9.82 -21.87
N ASP A 515 -6.68 -10.76 -20.98
CA ASP A 515 -6.14 -10.75 -19.60
C ASP A 515 -4.80 -11.50 -19.57
N LEU A 516 -3.71 -10.77 -19.77
CA LEU A 516 -2.38 -11.36 -19.87
C LEU A 516 -2.02 -12.21 -18.63
N PRO A 517 -1.35 -13.36 -18.83
CA PRO A 517 -0.76 -13.85 -20.09
C PRO A 517 -1.71 -14.66 -20.99
N ALA A 518 -3.03 -14.66 -20.75
CA ALA A 518 -3.98 -15.37 -21.59
C ALA A 518 -4.06 -14.79 -23.02
N ALA A 519 -4.41 -15.64 -23.98
CA ALA A 519 -4.60 -15.22 -25.36
C ALA A 519 -5.86 -14.31 -25.49
N PRO A 520 -5.86 -13.34 -26.42
CA PRO A 520 -7.02 -12.48 -26.63
C PRO A 520 -8.28 -13.26 -27.04
N VAL A 521 -9.42 -12.88 -26.47
CA VAL A 521 -10.76 -13.30 -26.89
C VAL A 521 -11.37 -12.18 -27.72
N THR A 522 -11.77 -12.51 -28.95
CA THR A 522 -12.35 -11.54 -29.90
C THR A 522 -13.83 -11.80 -30.14
N GLN A 523 -14.65 -10.74 -30.09
CA GLN A 523 -16.08 -10.78 -30.41
C GLN A 523 -16.45 -9.76 -31.49
N LYS A 524 -17.44 -10.11 -32.32
CA LYS A 524 -18.04 -9.21 -33.30
C LYS A 524 -19.38 -8.70 -32.75
N LEU A 525 -19.47 -7.41 -32.49
CA LEU A 525 -20.60 -6.78 -31.79
C LEU A 525 -21.35 -5.79 -32.70
N PRO A 526 -22.69 -5.66 -32.60
CA PRO A 526 -23.46 -4.64 -33.31
C PRO A 526 -23.15 -3.22 -32.79
N ASP A 527 -23.29 -2.21 -33.65
CA ASP A 527 -23.05 -0.81 -33.31
C ASP A 527 -23.81 -0.36 -32.05
N LYS A 528 -25.08 -0.74 -31.91
CA LYS A 528 -25.93 -0.36 -30.77
C LYS A 528 -25.31 -0.72 -29.41
N LEU A 529 -24.69 -1.90 -29.25
CA LEU A 529 -24.08 -2.30 -27.97
C LEU A 529 -22.83 -1.48 -27.66
N ILE A 530 -22.04 -1.17 -28.68
CA ILE A 530 -20.84 -0.33 -28.49
C ILE A 530 -21.21 1.12 -28.22
N GLU A 531 -22.24 1.63 -28.88
CA GLU A 531 -22.71 3.00 -28.64
C GLU A 531 -23.42 3.14 -27.29
N HIS A 532 -24.02 2.06 -26.75
CA HIS A 532 -24.49 1.99 -25.37
C HIS A 532 -23.34 2.15 -24.37
N MET A 533 -22.28 1.33 -24.49
CA MET A 533 -21.06 1.48 -23.70
C MET A 533 -20.48 2.89 -23.80
N ARG A 534 -20.36 3.42 -25.03
CA ARG A 534 -19.86 4.78 -25.24
C ARG A 534 -20.78 5.84 -24.63
N ALA A 535 -22.10 5.62 -24.52
CA ALA A 535 -23.01 6.55 -23.86
C ALA A 535 -22.79 6.57 -22.34
N GLN A 536 -22.65 5.40 -21.72
CA GLN A 536 -22.33 5.25 -20.30
C GLN A 536 -20.98 5.88 -19.92
N VAL A 537 -20.01 5.88 -20.84
CA VAL A 537 -18.70 6.49 -20.62
C VAL A 537 -18.71 7.99 -20.98
N LEU A 538 -19.11 8.34 -22.20
CA LEU A 538 -18.81 9.62 -22.83
C LEU A 538 -19.95 10.64 -22.81
N ASN A 539 -21.15 10.33 -22.34
CA ASN A 539 -22.21 11.33 -22.28
C ASN A 539 -22.01 12.26 -21.06
N ASP A 540 -22.36 13.53 -21.22
CA ASP A 540 -22.30 14.51 -20.14
C ASP A 540 -23.27 14.15 -19.00
N ALA A 541 -22.75 14.00 -17.77
CA ALA A 541 -23.57 13.73 -16.59
C ALA A 541 -24.26 15.00 -16.01
N THR A 542 -24.00 16.21 -16.54
CA THR A 542 -24.50 17.48 -15.97
C THR A 542 -26.01 17.41 -15.65
N GLY A 543 -26.33 17.56 -14.37
CA GLY A 543 -27.70 17.65 -13.87
C GLY A 543 -28.36 16.31 -13.53
N TRP A 544 -27.63 15.19 -13.57
CA TRP A 544 -28.12 13.89 -13.10
C TRP A 544 -28.61 13.98 -11.63
N ASP A 545 -27.91 14.72 -10.77
CA ASP A 545 -28.22 14.88 -9.34
C ASP A 545 -29.13 16.09 -9.03
N ASP A 546 -29.78 16.68 -10.03
CA ASP A 546 -30.69 17.82 -9.81
C ASP A 546 -31.99 17.34 -9.14
N PRO A 547 -32.30 17.77 -7.89
CA PRO A 547 -33.50 17.33 -7.18
C PRO A 547 -34.81 17.76 -7.84
N THR A 548 -34.75 18.71 -8.78
CA THR A 548 -35.92 19.22 -9.51
C THR A 548 -36.16 18.52 -10.84
N CYS A 549 -35.25 17.64 -11.26
CA CYS A 549 -35.33 16.95 -12.55
C CYS A 549 -36.33 15.77 -12.48
N PRO A 550 -37.41 15.76 -13.29
CA PRO A 550 -38.45 14.72 -13.23
C PRO A 550 -38.30 13.64 -14.32
N ARG A 551 -37.16 13.60 -15.02
CA ARG A 551 -36.94 12.68 -16.14
C ARG A 551 -36.27 11.39 -15.66
N LEU A 552 -36.48 10.30 -16.40
CA LEU A 552 -35.72 9.07 -16.21
C LEU A 552 -34.21 9.35 -16.34
N GLY A 553 -33.40 8.81 -15.42
CA GLY A 553 -31.96 9.04 -15.37
C GLY A 553 -31.51 10.26 -14.56
N CYS A 554 -32.39 11.08 -13.99
CA CYS A 554 -32.00 12.21 -13.14
C CYS A 554 -32.84 12.36 -11.87
N GLY A 555 -32.34 13.15 -10.91
CA GLY A 555 -32.97 13.40 -9.62
C GLY A 555 -33.26 12.09 -8.89
N ALA A 556 -34.50 11.92 -8.43
CA ALA A 556 -34.94 10.70 -7.75
C ALA A 556 -34.99 9.45 -8.66
N GLN A 557 -34.80 9.59 -9.98
CA GLN A 557 -34.85 8.50 -10.97
C GLN A 557 -33.46 8.18 -11.56
N ALA A 558 -32.38 8.70 -10.97
CA ALA A 558 -31.02 8.51 -11.51
C ALA A 558 -30.43 7.10 -11.32
N GLU A 559 -31.12 6.20 -10.61
CA GLU A 559 -30.76 4.78 -10.57
C GLU A 559 -31.32 3.98 -11.76
N SER A 560 -32.18 4.58 -12.58
CA SER A 560 -32.73 3.98 -13.80
C SER A 560 -32.01 4.50 -15.03
N GLU A 561 -31.75 3.65 -16.01
CA GLU A 561 -31.06 4.02 -17.24
C GLU A 561 -32.05 4.28 -18.39
N PRO A 562 -31.97 5.43 -19.08
CA PRO A 562 -32.82 5.64 -20.25
C PRO A 562 -32.43 4.73 -21.43
N THR A 563 -33.39 3.96 -21.95
CA THR A 563 -33.21 3.17 -23.19
C THR A 563 -32.85 3.98 -24.45
N ASP A 564 -33.10 5.29 -24.43
CA ASP A 564 -32.63 6.25 -25.44
C ASP A 564 -31.22 6.71 -25.07
N LEU A 565 -30.22 6.20 -25.80
CA LEU A 565 -28.79 6.45 -25.54
C LEU A 565 -28.42 7.93 -25.51
N THR A 566 -29.20 8.81 -26.13
CA THR A 566 -28.96 10.27 -26.11
C THR A 566 -29.37 10.94 -24.79
N LYS A 567 -30.03 10.18 -23.90
CA LYS A 567 -30.51 10.63 -22.58
C LYS A 567 -29.80 9.95 -21.41
N VAL A 568 -28.96 8.95 -21.68
CA VAL A 568 -28.08 8.34 -20.67
C VAL A 568 -27.11 9.40 -20.18
N PHE A 569 -26.98 9.53 -18.86
CA PHE A 569 -25.93 10.32 -18.22
C PHE A 569 -24.69 9.43 -18.10
N GLY A 570 -23.53 9.93 -18.51
CA GLY A 570 -22.31 9.11 -18.53
C GLY A 570 -21.54 9.13 -17.21
N ASN A 571 -20.25 8.80 -17.31
CA ASN A 571 -19.35 8.67 -16.16
C ASN A 571 -19.19 9.96 -15.36
N PHE A 572 -19.11 11.12 -16.03
CA PHE A 572 -18.76 12.40 -15.39
C PHE A 572 -19.52 13.59 -15.99
N THR A 573 -19.72 14.61 -15.15
CA THR A 573 -20.24 15.92 -15.53
C THR A 573 -19.20 16.67 -16.35
N HIS A 574 -19.55 17.10 -17.58
CA HIS A 574 -18.64 17.80 -18.48
C HIS A 574 -18.71 19.31 -18.30
N ASP A 575 -17.81 19.86 -17.49
CA ASP A 575 -17.66 21.31 -17.34
C ASP A 575 -16.45 21.90 -18.07
N ASP A 576 -15.57 21.06 -18.64
CA ASP A 576 -14.40 21.46 -19.42
C ASP A 576 -14.13 20.58 -20.66
N THR A 577 -15.17 20.26 -21.44
CA THR A 577 -15.02 19.54 -22.72
C THR A 577 -16.29 19.60 -23.56
N THR A 578 -16.17 19.57 -24.89
CA THR A 578 -17.30 19.47 -25.83
C THR A 578 -17.70 18.04 -26.19
N VAL A 579 -17.09 17.03 -25.57
CA VAL A 579 -17.44 15.62 -25.81
C VAL A 579 -18.93 15.39 -25.52
N ARG A 580 -19.64 14.84 -26.52
CA ARG A 580 -21.07 14.45 -26.53
C ARG A 580 -22.01 15.39 -25.74
N GLY A 581 -21.91 16.69 -26.01
CA GLY A 581 -22.86 17.68 -25.47
C GLY A 581 -22.36 18.43 -24.23
N GLY A 582 -21.14 18.15 -23.77
CA GLY A 582 -20.46 18.96 -22.77
C GLY A 582 -20.18 20.40 -23.24
N LYS A 583 -19.59 21.20 -22.36
CA LYS A 583 -19.17 22.58 -22.63
C LYS A 583 -17.67 22.72 -22.45
N ASP A 584 -17.00 23.40 -23.37
CA ASP A 584 -15.59 23.80 -23.15
C ASP A 584 -15.54 24.89 -22.06
N GLN A 585 -14.59 24.82 -21.13
CA GLN A 585 -14.28 26.01 -20.33
C GLN A 585 -13.71 27.08 -21.24
N ASN A 586 -13.94 28.33 -20.84
CA ASN A 586 -13.16 29.42 -21.38
C ASN A 586 -11.69 29.24 -20.93
N PRO A 587 -10.68 29.34 -21.82
CA PRO A 587 -9.27 29.29 -21.43
C PRO A 587 -8.87 30.23 -20.27
N GLY A 588 -9.62 31.31 -20.06
CA GLY A 588 -9.45 32.20 -18.91
C GLY A 588 -9.80 31.58 -17.55
N ASP A 589 -10.68 30.58 -17.51
CA ASP A 589 -11.11 29.91 -16.27
C ASP A 589 -10.06 28.90 -15.80
N ALA A 590 -9.63 27.96 -16.65
CA ALA A 590 -8.53 27.03 -16.35
C ALA A 590 -7.23 27.78 -15.96
N SER A 591 -6.90 28.89 -16.63
CA SER A 591 -5.74 29.70 -16.25
C SER A 591 -5.90 30.41 -14.89
N ARG A 592 -7.13 30.66 -14.44
CA ARG A 592 -7.41 31.43 -13.23
C ARG A 592 -7.65 30.55 -12.00
N TYR A 593 -8.29 29.40 -12.19
CA TYR A 593 -8.72 28.51 -11.11
C TYR A 593 -8.03 27.14 -11.14
N GLY A 594 -7.14 26.91 -12.11
CA GLY A 594 -6.35 25.71 -12.25
C GLY A 594 -5.07 25.71 -11.40
N TYR A 595 -4.62 24.51 -11.05
CA TYR A 595 -3.45 24.24 -10.24
C TYR A 595 -2.31 23.68 -11.07
N ARG A 596 -1.07 24.01 -10.68
CA ARG A 596 0.13 23.44 -11.33
C ARG A 596 0.27 21.95 -11.02
N LEU A 597 -0.17 21.55 -9.83
CA LEU A 597 -0.21 20.16 -9.39
C LEU A 597 -1.47 19.93 -8.56
N THR A 598 -2.28 18.94 -8.96
CA THR A 598 -3.37 18.40 -8.16
C THR A 598 -2.97 17.03 -7.63
N VAL A 599 -3.11 16.84 -6.33
CA VAL A 599 -2.86 15.59 -5.60
C VAL A 599 -4.20 15.08 -5.07
N THR A 600 -4.56 13.84 -5.41
CA THR A 600 -5.80 13.19 -5.02
C THR A 600 -5.49 12.24 -3.86
N ILE A 601 -5.87 12.65 -2.65
CA ILE A 601 -5.74 11.84 -1.43
C ILE A 601 -7.01 11.02 -1.26
N ALA A 602 -6.86 9.71 -1.15
CA ALA A 602 -7.91 8.77 -0.77
C ALA A 602 -7.69 8.26 0.65
N MET A 603 -8.58 7.39 1.13
CA MET A 603 -8.46 6.75 2.44
C MET A 603 -8.30 7.75 3.59
N ALA A 604 -9.13 8.79 3.61
CA ALA A 604 -9.00 9.87 4.57
C ALA A 604 -10.32 10.33 5.21
N ASN A 605 -10.23 10.66 6.49
CA ASN A 605 -11.25 11.14 7.42
C ASN A 605 -12.39 10.16 7.73
N ASP A 606 -12.99 9.55 6.72
CA ASP A 606 -14.14 8.65 6.82
C ASP A 606 -14.07 7.57 5.72
N TYR A 607 -14.85 6.49 5.80
CA TYR A 607 -14.86 5.38 4.86
C TYR A 607 -16.24 5.12 4.26
N ASN A 608 -16.37 5.39 2.96
CA ASN A 608 -17.59 5.22 2.16
C ASN A 608 -17.44 4.13 1.09
N GLY A 609 -16.56 3.14 1.34
CA GLY A 609 -16.30 2.03 0.43
C GLY A 609 -15.57 2.43 -0.86
N TYR A 610 -15.80 1.65 -1.91
CA TYR A 610 -15.25 1.88 -3.25
C TYR A 610 -16.15 2.82 -4.05
N ILE A 611 -15.59 3.62 -4.96
CA ILE A 611 -16.37 4.58 -5.75
C ILE A 611 -16.25 4.29 -7.25
N ALA A 612 -17.00 3.28 -7.70
CA ALA A 612 -17.04 2.87 -9.11
C ALA A 612 -17.55 3.98 -10.03
N SER A 613 -17.00 4.07 -11.24
CA SER A 613 -17.55 4.91 -12.30
C SER A 613 -18.90 4.37 -12.76
N TYR A 614 -19.71 5.23 -13.40
CA TYR A 614 -21.05 4.86 -13.87
C TYR A 614 -21.01 3.59 -14.70
N ARG A 615 -20.10 3.52 -15.68
CA ARG A 615 -19.91 2.35 -16.52
C ARG A 615 -19.64 1.08 -15.73
N GLU A 616 -18.63 1.06 -14.85
CA GLU A 616 -18.33 -0.17 -14.11
C GLU A 616 -19.40 -0.55 -13.08
N TYR A 617 -20.12 0.44 -12.52
CA TYR A 617 -21.26 0.14 -11.67
C TYR A 617 -22.40 -0.52 -12.46
N MET A 618 -22.59 -0.11 -13.71
CA MET A 618 -23.69 -0.55 -14.55
C MET A 618 -23.42 -1.88 -15.26
N ASP A 619 -22.16 -2.20 -15.56
CA ASP A 619 -21.83 -3.23 -16.55
C ASP A 619 -21.95 -4.69 -16.05
N ARG A 620 -21.70 -4.98 -14.77
CA ARG A 620 -21.80 -6.32 -14.17
C ARG A 620 -21.78 -6.27 -12.64
N ASP A 621 -22.00 -7.42 -11.98
CA ASP A 621 -21.77 -7.55 -10.54
C ASP A 621 -20.31 -7.93 -10.23
N HIS A 622 -19.66 -7.20 -9.32
CA HIS A 622 -18.35 -7.53 -8.76
C HIS A 622 -18.16 -6.91 -7.37
N TYR A 623 -17.20 -7.45 -6.60
CA TYR A 623 -16.92 -7.08 -5.19
C TYR A 623 -16.89 -5.56 -4.95
N ARG A 624 -16.15 -4.82 -5.80
CA ARG A 624 -15.96 -3.36 -5.63
C ARG A 624 -17.23 -2.56 -5.85
N LYS A 625 -18.01 -2.87 -6.90
CA LYS A 625 -19.34 -2.28 -7.12
C LYS A 625 -20.26 -2.53 -5.94
N ALA A 626 -20.17 -3.73 -5.38
CA ALA A 626 -21.04 -4.14 -4.29
C ALA A 626 -20.78 -3.36 -2.98
N LEU A 627 -19.59 -2.75 -2.86
CA LEU A 627 -19.19 -1.80 -1.83
C LEU A 627 -19.22 -0.33 -2.30
N THR A 628 -19.84 -0.04 -3.45
CA THR A 628 -20.13 1.32 -3.90
C THR A 628 -21.50 1.75 -3.41
N GLY A 629 -21.51 2.40 -2.24
CA GLY A 629 -22.74 2.64 -1.51
C GLY A 629 -23.60 3.81 -1.98
N TRP A 630 -23.04 4.74 -2.75
CA TRP A 630 -23.74 5.96 -3.19
C TRP A 630 -24.36 5.83 -4.59
N GLY A 631 -24.55 4.61 -5.08
CA GLY A 631 -25.21 4.34 -6.36
C GLY A 631 -24.33 4.61 -7.60
N PRO A 632 -24.94 4.60 -8.79
CA PRO A 632 -24.22 4.49 -10.06
C PRO A 632 -23.37 5.72 -10.40
N HIS A 633 -23.79 6.92 -10.01
CA HIS A 633 -23.03 8.15 -10.27
C HIS A 633 -22.15 8.60 -9.09
N SER A 634 -21.84 7.70 -8.15
CA SER A 634 -20.99 8.00 -7.00
C SER A 634 -19.63 8.62 -7.38
N SER A 635 -18.98 8.15 -8.46
CA SER A 635 -17.71 8.71 -8.92
C SER A 635 -17.81 10.18 -9.32
N ASP A 636 -18.80 10.53 -10.15
CA ASP A 636 -19.06 11.93 -10.53
C ASP A 636 -19.49 12.78 -9.33
N TYR A 637 -20.30 12.21 -8.43
CA TYR A 637 -20.79 12.89 -7.24
C TYR A 637 -19.63 13.51 -6.44
N TYR A 638 -18.59 12.71 -6.20
CA TYR A 638 -17.35 13.12 -5.55
C TYR A 638 -16.48 14.00 -6.45
N ALA A 639 -16.22 13.59 -7.71
CA ALA A 639 -15.32 14.31 -8.60
C ALA A 639 -15.77 15.76 -8.85
N THR A 640 -17.06 15.96 -9.07
CA THR A 640 -17.65 17.28 -9.28
C THR A 640 -17.55 18.16 -8.03
N ARG A 641 -17.84 17.63 -6.84
CA ARG A 641 -17.77 18.41 -5.60
C ARG A 641 -16.34 18.72 -5.18
N LEU A 642 -15.43 17.76 -5.30
CA LEU A 642 -14.01 17.97 -5.01
C LEU A 642 -13.36 18.97 -5.98
N SER A 643 -13.72 18.93 -7.27
CA SER A 643 -13.25 19.93 -8.25
C SER A 643 -13.80 21.33 -7.94
N GLN A 644 -15.09 21.43 -7.61
CA GLN A 644 -15.70 22.69 -7.15
C GLN A 644 -15.02 23.23 -5.88
N MET A 645 -14.72 22.37 -4.91
CA MET A 645 -13.99 22.78 -3.70
C MET A 645 -12.61 23.31 -4.05
N GLY A 646 -11.89 22.67 -4.98
CA GLY A 646 -10.63 23.18 -5.52
C GLY A 646 -10.76 24.58 -6.14
N HIS A 647 -11.69 24.77 -7.08
CA HIS A 647 -11.92 26.09 -7.70
C HIS A 647 -12.35 27.16 -6.69
N SER A 648 -13.15 26.79 -5.69
CA SER A 648 -13.56 27.67 -4.60
C SER A 648 -12.35 28.17 -3.79
N LEU A 649 -11.39 27.29 -3.49
CA LEU A 649 -10.14 27.65 -2.80
C LEU A 649 -9.27 28.62 -3.62
N GLU A 650 -9.35 28.56 -4.96
CA GLU A 650 -8.74 29.54 -5.88
C GLU A 650 -9.58 30.82 -6.08
N GLY A 651 -10.73 30.90 -5.41
CA GLY A 651 -11.58 32.08 -5.36
C GLY A 651 -12.69 32.12 -6.41
N ASP A 652 -13.09 30.98 -6.99
CA ASP A 652 -14.29 30.91 -7.80
C ASP A 652 -15.55 31.03 -6.92
N GLY A 653 -16.19 32.20 -7.01
CA GLY A 653 -17.44 32.46 -6.29
C GLY A 653 -18.64 31.64 -6.79
N ALA A 654 -18.61 31.13 -8.02
CA ALA A 654 -19.67 30.27 -8.54
C ALA A 654 -19.59 28.88 -7.89
N ALA A 655 -18.40 28.25 -7.88
CA ALA A 655 -18.15 27.01 -7.16
C ALA A 655 -18.47 27.13 -5.66
N GLN A 656 -18.01 28.19 -4.98
CA GLN A 656 -18.33 28.41 -3.56
C GLN A 656 -19.85 28.46 -3.31
N LYS A 657 -20.59 29.15 -4.18
CA LYS A 657 -22.04 29.26 -4.07
C LYS A 657 -22.74 27.90 -4.31
N ALA A 658 -22.24 27.09 -5.23
CA ALA A 658 -22.76 25.75 -5.48
C ALA A 658 -22.61 24.88 -4.22
N ILE A 659 -21.40 24.81 -3.65
CA ILE A 659 -21.11 24.06 -2.42
C ILE A 659 -21.98 24.55 -1.26
N ASP A 660 -22.02 25.86 -1.02
CA ASP A 660 -22.82 26.45 0.06
C ASP A 660 -24.32 26.14 -0.11
N SER A 661 -24.83 26.12 -1.34
CA SER A 661 -26.23 25.82 -1.61
C SER A 661 -26.65 24.38 -1.30
N GLN A 662 -25.68 23.47 -1.11
CA GLN A 662 -25.87 22.05 -0.83
C GLN A 662 -25.43 21.64 0.58
N THR A 663 -24.73 22.49 1.33
CA THR A 663 -24.11 22.10 2.61
C THR A 663 -24.33 23.12 3.73
N ASP A 664 -24.54 24.40 3.42
CA ASP A 664 -24.71 25.44 4.45
C ASP A 664 -26.22 25.64 4.73
N PRO A 665 -26.72 25.33 5.94
CA PRO A 665 -28.15 25.44 6.25
C PRO A 665 -28.71 26.87 6.13
N GLN A 666 -27.86 27.90 6.16
CA GLN A 666 -28.28 29.29 5.99
C GLN A 666 -28.32 29.73 4.52
N LYS A 667 -27.63 29.02 3.64
CA LYS A 667 -27.53 29.33 2.20
C LYS A 667 -28.10 28.24 1.30
N ALA A 668 -28.56 27.14 1.89
CA ALA A 668 -29.12 26.00 1.20
C ALA A 668 -30.23 26.46 0.25
N SER A 669 -30.16 26.02 -0.99
CA SER A 669 -31.23 26.29 -1.94
C SER A 669 -32.50 25.50 -1.54
N PRO A 670 -33.72 25.95 -1.90
CA PRO A 670 -34.95 25.29 -1.49
C PRO A 670 -35.02 23.79 -1.85
N ALA A 671 -34.39 23.38 -2.95
CA ALA A 671 -34.35 21.99 -3.39
C ALA A 671 -33.47 21.10 -2.50
N TRP A 672 -32.39 21.66 -1.95
CA TRP A 672 -31.42 20.94 -1.11
C TRP A 672 -31.69 21.08 0.40
N ALA A 673 -32.42 22.12 0.82
CA ALA A 673 -32.63 22.45 2.23
C ALA A 673 -33.09 21.28 3.14
N PRO A 674 -33.99 20.36 2.72
CA PRO A 674 -34.36 19.20 3.54
C PRO A 674 -33.19 18.25 3.79
N LEU A 675 -32.36 18.01 2.76
CA LEU A 675 -31.19 17.14 2.85
C LEU A 675 -30.10 17.77 3.72
N VAL A 676 -29.86 19.09 3.58
CA VAL A 676 -28.94 19.83 4.46
C VAL A 676 -29.38 19.79 5.92
N ALA A 677 -30.68 19.93 6.19
CA ALA A 677 -31.20 19.87 7.55
C ALA A 677 -31.05 18.47 8.18
N LYS A 678 -31.23 17.40 7.39
CA LYS A 678 -30.95 16.02 7.79
C LYS A 678 -29.47 15.87 8.17
N GLU A 679 -28.57 16.36 7.31
CA GLU A 679 -27.13 16.26 7.51
C GLU A 679 -26.67 16.94 8.80
N VAL A 680 -27.10 18.18 9.04
CA VAL A 680 -26.75 18.92 10.28
C VAL A 680 -27.20 18.18 11.54
N ALA A 681 -28.37 17.53 11.49
CA ALA A 681 -28.88 16.76 12.62
C ALA A 681 -28.05 15.48 12.87
N ASP A 682 -27.64 14.81 11.79
CA ASP A 682 -26.82 13.59 11.85
C ASP A 682 -25.42 13.88 12.40
N GLN A 683 -24.76 14.91 11.87
CA GLN A 683 -23.46 15.40 12.37
C GLN A 683 -23.49 15.72 13.87
N SER A 684 -24.56 16.39 14.33
CA SER A 684 -24.71 16.71 15.75
C SER A 684 -24.93 15.48 16.63
N HIS A 685 -25.60 14.45 16.11
CA HIS A 685 -25.78 13.18 16.80
C HIS A 685 -24.44 12.45 16.94
N GLU A 686 -23.70 12.35 15.84
CA GLU A 686 -22.42 11.64 15.78
C GLU A 686 -21.34 12.28 16.66
N GLU A 687 -21.21 13.61 16.59
CA GLU A 687 -20.29 14.36 17.46
C GLU A 687 -20.57 14.12 18.96
N THR A 688 -21.85 13.98 19.34
CA THR A 688 -22.24 13.67 20.72
C THR A 688 -21.89 12.22 21.08
N LYS A 689 -22.14 11.27 20.18
CA LYS A 689 -21.83 9.83 20.33
C LYS A 689 -20.33 9.64 20.57
N VAL A 690 -19.51 10.16 19.65
CA VAL A 690 -18.04 10.08 19.68
C VAL A 690 -17.46 10.67 20.95
N ARG A 691 -17.95 11.84 21.37
CA ARG A 691 -17.50 12.48 22.61
C ARG A 691 -17.77 11.61 23.83
N ALA A 692 -18.99 11.08 23.94
CA ALA A 692 -19.39 10.24 25.06
C ALA A 692 -18.58 8.94 25.12
N VAL A 693 -18.38 8.28 23.97
CA VAL A 693 -17.56 7.05 23.88
C VAL A 693 -16.10 7.35 24.19
N GLY A 694 -15.52 8.42 23.64
CA GLY A 694 -14.13 8.80 23.90
C GLY A 694 -13.86 9.11 25.38
N GLU A 695 -14.75 9.83 26.05
CA GLU A 695 -14.64 10.08 27.49
C GLU A 695 -14.79 8.80 28.33
N ALA A 696 -15.67 7.87 27.90
CA ALA A 696 -15.83 6.59 28.56
C ALA A 696 -14.61 5.67 28.34
N ALA A 697 -14.06 5.64 27.13
CA ALA A 697 -12.87 4.89 26.76
C ALA A 697 -11.66 5.33 27.61
N ALA A 698 -11.40 6.64 27.69
CA ALA A 698 -10.31 7.19 28.53
C ALA A 698 -10.43 6.79 30.02
N ARG A 699 -11.65 6.67 30.55
CA ARG A 699 -11.89 6.17 31.92
C ARG A 699 -11.73 4.65 32.00
N GLY A 700 -12.21 3.94 30.99
CA GLY A 700 -12.11 2.49 30.85
C GLY A 700 -10.66 2.02 30.81
N VAL A 701 -9.80 2.69 30.03
CA VAL A 701 -8.37 2.36 29.93
C VAL A 701 -7.70 2.49 31.28
N LYS A 702 -7.96 3.60 32.00
CA LYS A 702 -7.45 3.81 33.37
C LYS A 702 -7.90 2.71 34.32
N ALA A 703 -9.16 2.28 34.25
CA ALA A 703 -9.70 1.21 35.08
C ALA A 703 -9.09 -0.16 34.74
N TYR A 704 -8.97 -0.48 33.44
CA TYR A 704 -8.38 -1.72 32.95
C TYR A 704 -6.92 -1.86 33.40
N SER A 705 -6.13 -0.79 33.28
CA SER A 705 -4.73 -0.79 33.72
C SER A 705 -4.54 -1.14 35.20
N LEU A 706 -5.53 -0.84 36.07
CA LEU A 706 -5.48 -1.23 37.49
C LEU A 706 -5.69 -2.74 37.71
N THR A 707 -6.25 -3.45 36.74
CA THR A 707 -6.53 -4.90 36.82
C THR A 707 -5.35 -5.77 36.38
N LEU A 708 -4.38 -5.18 35.69
CA LEU A 708 -3.24 -5.88 35.12
C LEU A 708 -2.36 -6.50 36.23
N PRO A 709 -2.07 -7.82 36.18
CA PRO A 709 -1.22 -8.49 37.15
C PRO A 709 0.25 -8.06 37.00
N ASN A 710 1.07 -8.43 37.99
CA ASN A 710 2.51 -8.21 37.90
C ASN A 710 3.17 -9.24 36.97
N ASP A 711 4.20 -8.80 36.26
CA ASP A 711 5.08 -9.65 35.48
C ASP A 711 6.01 -10.47 36.37
N GLY A 712 6.35 -11.66 35.90
CA GLY A 712 7.37 -12.53 36.48
C GLY A 712 8.74 -12.36 35.86
N GLY A 713 9.60 -13.35 36.14
CA GLY A 713 10.94 -13.42 35.57
C GLY A 713 12.00 -12.76 36.44
N THR A 714 13.25 -13.00 36.07
CA THR A 714 14.42 -12.40 36.72
C THR A 714 15.40 -11.94 35.65
N ASP A 715 16.37 -11.09 35.99
CA ASP A 715 17.42 -10.65 35.05
C ASP A 715 18.43 -11.78 34.68
N ALA A 716 18.11 -13.05 34.96
CA ALA A 716 19.04 -14.17 34.89
C ALA A 716 18.87 -15.07 33.66
N GLU A 717 17.70 -15.12 33.03
CA GLU A 717 17.41 -16.05 31.93
C GLU A 717 17.43 -15.30 30.58
N LEU A 718 18.59 -15.31 29.91
CA LEU A 718 18.80 -14.68 28.61
C LEU A 718 19.47 -15.66 27.64
N VAL A 719 18.91 -15.82 26.44
CA VAL A 719 19.62 -16.50 25.34
C VAL A 719 20.45 -15.46 24.61
N GLN A 720 21.77 -15.61 24.68
CA GLN A 720 22.72 -14.64 24.14
C GLN A 720 22.98 -14.89 22.65
N PRO A 721 23.19 -13.84 21.83
CA PRO A 721 23.42 -13.99 20.41
C PRO A 721 24.74 -14.73 20.13
N LYS A 722 24.70 -15.59 19.11
CA LYS A 722 25.90 -16.25 18.57
C LYS A 722 26.56 -15.31 17.55
N SER A 723 27.87 -15.46 17.35
CA SER A 723 28.53 -14.84 16.20
C SER A 723 28.15 -15.57 14.91
N ILE A 724 27.86 -14.81 13.87
CA ILE A 724 27.31 -15.30 12.60
C ILE A 724 28.23 -14.95 11.43
N GLN A 725 28.02 -15.63 10.32
CA GLN A 725 28.48 -15.17 9.00
C GLN A 725 27.32 -14.47 8.29
N ARG A 726 27.57 -13.81 7.16
CA ARG A 726 26.48 -13.41 6.26
C ARG A 726 25.70 -14.65 5.80
N PHE A 727 24.44 -14.42 5.44
CA PHE A 727 23.40 -15.41 5.14
C PHE A 727 23.02 -16.26 6.37
N ASP A 728 22.89 -15.60 7.53
CA ASP A 728 22.48 -16.18 8.81
C ASP A 728 21.89 -15.07 9.71
N ALA A 729 21.30 -15.44 10.85
CA ALA A 729 20.72 -14.48 11.79
C ALA A 729 21.22 -14.64 13.23
N ALA A 730 21.42 -13.51 13.91
CA ALA A 730 21.67 -13.46 15.34
C ALA A 730 20.36 -13.23 16.08
N THR A 731 20.13 -13.98 17.15
CA THR A 731 18.91 -13.87 17.96
C THR A 731 19.25 -13.54 19.42
N PHE A 732 18.40 -12.73 20.04
CA PHE A 732 18.50 -12.39 21.46
C PHE A 732 17.15 -12.59 22.12
N THR A 733 17.08 -13.48 23.12
CA THR A 733 15.86 -13.75 23.89
C THR A 733 16.04 -13.28 25.32
N TRP A 734 15.04 -12.57 25.85
CA TRP A 734 15.05 -12.06 27.21
C TRP A 734 13.70 -12.19 27.92
N ASP A 735 13.75 -12.20 29.24
CA ASP A 735 12.58 -11.99 30.10
C ASP A 735 12.18 -10.51 30.06
N GLY A 736 11.10 -10.21 29.35
CA GLY A 736 10.43 -8.90 29.27
C GLY A 736 9.14 -8.89 30.11
N GLY A 737 8.32 -7.86 29.92
CA GLY A 737 7.00 -7.70 30.50
C GLY A 737 5.91 -8.23 29.59
N ASN A 738 4.67 -8.15 30.08
CA ASN A 738 3.52 -8.59 29.32
C ASN A 738 3.30 -7.78 28.04
N ASN A 739 2.55 -8.36 27.12
CA ASN A 739 2.25 -7.79 25.81
C ASN A 739 1.36 -6.54 25.82
N TYR A 740 0.75 -6.20 26.96
CA TYR A 740 -0.01 -4.96 27.11
C TYR A 740 0.86 -3.78 27.57
N THR A 741 1.87 -4.01 28.42
CA THR A 741 2.68 -2.91 28.99
C THR A 741 4.08 -2.74 28.40
N ASP A 742 4.70 -3.82 27.92
CA ASP A 742 6.15 -3.84 27.66
C ASP A 742 6.55 -3.27 26.30
N ASP A 743 5.76 -3.53 25.25
CA ASP A 743 6.03 -3.23 23.83
C ASP A 743 7.48 -2.75 23.56
N PRO A 744 8.46 -3.68 23.62
CA PRO A 744 9.85 -3.32 23.80
C PRO A 744 10.46 -2.72 22.53
N VAL A 745 11.23 -1.64 22.72
CA VAL A 745 12.03 -0.99 21.69
C VAL A 745 13.40 -1.65 21.61
N VAL A 746 13.72 -2.20 20.45
CA VAL A 746 14.96 -2.96 20.20
C VAL A 746 15.81 -2.28 19.13
N THR A 747 17.11 -2.16 19.40
CA THR A 747 18.12 -1.76 18.42
C THR A 747 19.28 -2.74 18.38
N VAL A 748 19.97 -2.78 17.26
CA VAL A 748 21.27 -3.42 17.11
C VAL A 748 22.30 -2.32 16.89
N GLU A 749 23.29 -2.27 17.76
CA GLU A 749 24.39 -1.32 17.68
C GLU A 749 25.64 -1.98 17.11
N ARG A 750 26.39 -1.23 16.29
CA ARG A 750 27.70 -1.60 15.76
C ARG A 750 28.81 -0.85 16.47
N LYS A 751 29.92 -1.54 16.76
CA LYS A 751 31.10 -0.92 17.36
C LYS A 751 32.00 -0.25 16.29
N LEU A 752 32.11 1.07 16.34
CA LEU A 752 33.01 1.89 15.52
C LEU A 752 34.11 2.51 16.39
N GLY A 753 35.32 1.95 16.29
CA GLY A 753 36.42 2.31 17.19
C GLY A 753 36.07 2.03 18.65
N ALA A 754 35.94 3.09 19.46
CA ALA A 754 35.55 2.99 20.86
C ALA A 754 34.04 3.23 21.10
N ARG A 755 33.27 3.61 20.08
CA ARG A 755 31.85 3.97 20.20
C ARG A 755 30.92 2.87 19.71
N TRP A 756 29.72 2.83 20.26
CA TRP A 756 28.59 2.08 19.72
C TRP A 756 27.68 3.08 19.00
N VAL A 757 27.27 2.71 17.79
CA VAL A 757 26.32 3.48 16.98
C VAL A 757 25.17 2.56 16.59
N GLU A 758 23.96 3.10 16.50
CA GLU A 758 22.82 2.35 16.00
C GLU A 758 23.07 1.92 14.56
N PHE A 759 22.74 0.67 14.24
CA PHE A 759 22.90 0.12 12.90
C PHE A 759 21.58 -0.40 12.31
N ALA A 760 20.72 -0.95 13.17
CA ALA A 760 19.41 -1.43 12.78
C ALA A 760 18.41 -1.24 13.93
N ASN A 761 17.13 -1.07 13.58
CA ASN A 761 16.03 -0.92 14.54
C ASN A 761 14.74 -1.59 14.03
N GLN A 762 13.67 -1.50 14.81
CA GLN A 762 12.40 -2.17 14.52
C GLN A 762 11.56 -1.50 13.41
N SER A 763 12.11 -0.57 12.62
CA SER A 763 11.44 -0.11 11.38
C SER A 763 11.46 -1.18 10.26
N GLY A 764 11.55 -2.46 10.59
CA GLY A 764 11.62 -3.61 9.66
C GLY A 764 12.99 -4.24 9.48
N GLU A 765 14.02 -3.84 10.24
CA GLU A 765 15.33 -4.54 10.28
C GLU A 765 15.45 -5.53 11.44
N LEU A 766 14.66 -5.33 12.50
CA LEU A 766 14.66 -6.15 13.69
C LEU A 766 13.26 -6.64 14.05
N PRO A 767 12.77 -7.70 13.38
CA PRO A 767 11.54 -8.36 13.80
C PRO A 767 11.66 -8.88 15.25
N VAL A 768 10.57 -8.79 16.00
CA VAL A 768 10.47 -9.26 17.38
C VAL A 768 9.27 -10.18 17.55
N SER A 769 9.47 -11.32 18.23
CA SER A 769 8.40 -12.26 18.58
C SER A 769 8.22 -12.36 20.09
N LEU A 770 7.02 -12.75 20.51
CA LEU A 770 6.66 -13.03 21.89
C LEU A 770 6.19 -14.48 22.03
N GLN A 771 6.65 -15.13 23.09
CA GLN A 771 6.13 -16.41 23.52
C GLN A 771 4.98 -16.24 24.53
N TYR A 772 3.76 -16.65 24.17
CA TYR A 772 2.60 -16.60 25.05
C TYR A 772 2.65 -17.61 26.20
N PRO A 773 1.94 -17.34 27.32
CA PRO A 773 1.73 -18.30 28.39
C PRO A 773 1.03 -19.53 27.81
N ALA A 774 1.74 -20.67 27.85
CA ALA A 774 1.29 -21.96 27.33
C ALA A 774 1.24 -22.14 25.80
N SER A 775 2.07 -21.40 25.07
CA SER A 775 2.46 -21.79 23.72
C SER A 775 3.01 -23.23 23.72
N SER A 776 2.28 -24.15 23.09
CA SER A 776 2.79 -25.48 22.82
C SER A 776 3.50 -25.41 21.47
N GLU A 777 4.77 -25.84 21.42
CA GLU A 777 5.50 -25.97 20.16
C GLU A 777 4.82 -27.05 19.28
N GLY A 778 3.73 -26.68 18.58
CA GLY A 778 3.11 -27.52 17.54
C GLY A 778 1.68 -28.00 17.75
N GLY A 779 0.80 -27.28 18.47
CA GLY A 779 -0.64 -27.54 18.42
C GLY A 779 -1.49 -26.91 19.54
N TYR A 780 -2.80 -26.88 19.36
CA TYR A 780 -3.76 -26.42 20.36
C TYR A 780 -3.82 -27.40 21.55
N ASP A 781 -3.32 -26.99 22.73
CA ASP A 781 -3.42 -27.75 23.99
C ASP A 781 -4.21 -26.96 25.05
N PRO A 782 -5.51 -27.27 25.23
CA PRO A 782 -6.38 -26.62 26.22
C PRO A 782 -5.87 -26.67 27.66
N ALA A 783 -5.18 -27.75 28.05
CA ALA A 783 -4.71 -27.93 29.42
C ALA A 783 -3.48 -27.06 29.70
N ALA A 784 -2.58 -26.95 28.72
CA ALA A 784 -1.49 -25.99 28.77
C ALA A 784 -2.06 -24.57 28.87
N ILE A 785 -2.98 -24.17 27.97
CA ILE A 785 -3.61 -22.84 27.95
C ILE A 785 -4.24 -22.51 29.30
N ALA A 786 -5.07 -23.40 29.86
CA ALA A 786 -5.70 -23.18 31.15
C ALA A 786 -4.68 -22.97 32.29
N LYS A 787 -3.57 -23.71 32.27
CA LYS A 787 -2.48 -23.55 33.24
C LYS A 787 -1.71 -22.24 33.04
N GLY A 788 -1.43 -21.85 31.80
CA GLY A 788 -0.79 -20.58 31.45
C GLY A 788 -1.64 -19.38 31.89
N MET A 789 -2.94 -19.41 31.60
CA MET A 789 -3.90 -18.40 32.01
C MET A 789 -4.02 -18.29 33.54
N ALA A 790 -4.03 -19.40 34.26
CA ALA A 790 -4.00 -19.40 35.72
C ALA A 790 -2.70 -18.80 36.27
N GLY A 791 -1.56 -19.12 35.64
CA GLY A 791 -0.25 -18.55 35.98
C GLY A 791 -0.20 -17.04 35.78
N TYR A 792 -0.70 -16.55 34.63
CA TYR A 792 -0.83 -15.11 34.34
C TYR A 792 -1.70 -14.40 35.39
N ARG A 793 -2.91 -14.90 35.67
CA ARG A 793 -3.83 -14.28 36.64
C ARG A 793 -3.29 -14.28 38.07
N ALA A 794 -2.48 -15.27 38.44
CA ALA A 794 -1.83 -15.31 39.74
C ALA A 794 -0.71 -14.27 39.89
N GLY A 795 -0.27 -13.65 38.78
CA GLY A 795 0.91 -12.80 38.70
C GLY A 795 2.20 -13.61 38.74
N GLY A 796 3.26 -13.05 38.14
CA GLY A 796 4.56 -13.72 38.08
C GLY A 796 4.79 -14.59 36.84
N GLN A 797 3.98 -14.41 35.78
CA GLN A 797 4.23 -15.03 34.48
C GLN A 797 5.48 -14.45 33.81
N VAL A 798 6.38 -15.30 33.34
CA VAL A 798 7.57 -14.89 32.58
C VAL A 798 7.20 -14.71 31.11
N TRP A 799 7.55 -13.56 30.54
CA TRP A 799 7.28 -13.23 29.14
C TRP A 799 8.58 -13.22 28.36
N LYS A 800 8.71 -14.12 27.38
CA LYS A 800 9.93 -14.29 26.62
C LYS A 800 9.79 -13.62 25.26
N TRP A 801 10.53 -12.54 25.10
CA TRP A 801 10.64 -11.81 23.85
C TRP A 801 11.92 -12.23 23.12
N THR A 802 11.86 -12.34 21.79
CA THR A 802 13.02 -12.66 20.95
C THR A 802 13.14 -11.66 19.82
N ALA A 803 14.31 -11.06 19.66
CA ALA A 803 14.65 -10.20 18.52
C ALA A 803 15.58 -10.93 17.55
N THR A 804 15.38 -10.73 16.24
CA THR A 804 16.16 -11.37 15.18
C THR A 804 16.83 -10.31 14.30
N PHE A 805 18.13 -10.49 14.01
CA PHE A 805 18.92 -9.64 13.12
C PHE A 805 19.58 -10.49 12.02
N GLU A 806 19.14 -10.32 10.78
CA GLU A 806 19.70 -10.99 9.60
C GLU A 806 20.94 -10.25 9.07
N ALA A 807 22.00 -10.99 8.75
CA ALA A 807 23.17 -10.46 8.05
C ALA A 807 23.25 -11.06 6.64
N PHE A 808 23.34 -10.24 5.60
CA PHE A 808 23.25 -10.70 4.21
C PHE A 808 23.99 -9.79 3.24
N VAL A 809 24.07 -10.22 1.98
CA VAL A 809 24.36 -9.36 0.83
C VAL A 809 23.03 -9.03 0.17
N SER A 810 22.77 -7.75 -0.11
CA SER A 810 21.57 -7.28 -0.78
C SER A 810 21.85 -7.01 -2.26
N ARG A 811 20.82 -7.20 -3.10
CA ARG A 811 20.83 -6.77 -4.51
C ARG A 811 20.85 -5.24 -4.65
N PHE A 812 20.39 -4.50 -3.65
CA PHE A 812 20.28 -3.04 -3.66
C PHE A 812 21.03 -2.39 -2.50
N HIS A 813 21.29 -1.08 -2.60
CA HIS A 813 21.89 -0.31 -1.51
C HIS A 813 20.92 -0.22 -0.33
N LEU A 814 21.30 -0.68 0.84
CA LEU A 814 20.65 -0.46 2.14
C LEU A 814 21.16 0.85 2.78
N VAL A 815 20.42 1.42 3.73
CA VAL A 815 20.81 2.65 4.43
C VAL A 815 20.57 2.49 5.93
N ASP A 816 21.61 2.68 6.74
CA ASP A 816 21.53 2.62 8.21
C ASP A 816 20.92 3.90 8.82
N PRO A 817 20.55 3.92 10.12
CA PRO A 817 19.96 5.09 10.76
C PRO A 817 20.81 6.38 10.70
N ASP A 818 22.13 6.26 10.51
CA ASP A 818 23.04 7.40 10.36
C ASP A 818 23.15 7.87 8.88
N GLY A 819 22.43 7.23 7.95
CA GLY A 819 22.41 7.56 6.53
C GLY A 819 23.53 6.93 5.71
N HIS A 820 24.27 5.96 6.24
CA HIS A 820 25.34 5.30 5.48
C HIS A 820 24.79 4.19 4.58
N ALA A 821 25.13 4.27 3.29
CA ALA A 821 24.74 3.25 2.32
C ALA A 821 25.66 2.02 2.37
N TYR A 822 25.09 0.82 2.24
CA TYR A 822 25.82 -0.45 2.17
C TYR A 822 25.08 -1.49 1.33
N THR A 823 25.79 -2.45 0.72
CA THR A 823 25.17 -3.56 -0.03
C THR A 823 25.40 -4.92 0.61
N ALA A 824 26.18 -4.97 1.70
CA ALA A 824 26.33 -6.15 2.52
C ALA A 824 26.46 -5.72 3.98
N THR A 825 25.85 -6.48 4.89
CA THR A 825 25.98 -6.22 6.32
C THR A 825 27.47 -6.14 6.66
N PRO A 826 27.96 -5.01 7.20
CA PRO A 826 29.38 -4.82 7.41
C PRO A 826 29.95 -5.86 8.40
N ALA A 827 31.14 -6.37 8.11
CA ALA A 827 31.84 -7.17 9.11
C ALA A 827 32.16 -6.30 10.35
N GLY A 828 32.05 -6.88 11.53
CA GLY A 828 32.30 -6.12 12.76
C GLY A 828 31.76 -6.77 14.03
N THR A 829 31.74 -5.97 15.10
CA THR A 829 31.23 -6.36 16.40
C THR A 829 29.93 -5.62 16.67
N TYR A 830 28.92 -6.35 17.12
CA TYR A 830 27.55 -5.90 17.29
C TYR A 830 27.01 -6.27 18.68
N ARG A 831 25.93 -5.63 19.12
CA ARG A 831 25.14 -6.01 20.30
C ARG A 831 23.68 -5.58 20.14
N PHE A 832 22.77 -6.28 20.79
CA PHE A 832 21.39 -5.84 20.95
C PHE A 832 21.27 -4.93 22.18
N VAL A 833 20.42 -3.91 22.06
CA VAL A 833 19.98 -3.06 23.16
C VAL A 833 18.46 -3.06 23.16
N VAL A 834 17.86 -3.35 24.31
CA VAL A 834 16.41 -3.41 24.49
C VAL A 834 16.02 -2.45 25.60
N HIS A 835 15.00 -1.64 25.33
CA HIS A 835 14.30 -0.83 26.32
C HIS A 835 12.85 -1.28 26.38
N GLY A 836 12.35 -1.55 27.58
CA GLY A 836 10.98 -2.01 27.79
C GLY A 836 10.46 -1.64 29.17
N ARG A 837 9.28 -2.15 29.52
CA ARG A 837 8.58 -1.94 30.78
C ARG A 837 8.10 -3.25 31.39
N TRP A 838 8.27 -3.35 32.69
CA TRP A 838 7.75 -4.42 33.53
C TRP A 838 6.67 -3.90 34.46
N ARG A 839 5.61 -4.67 34.64
CA ARG A 839 4.64 -4.41 35.69
C ARG A 839 5.08 -5.05 37.01
N LYS A 840 5.42 -4.24 38.01
CA LYS A 840 5.86 -4.68 39.35
C LYS A 840 5.12 -3.92 40.44
N ALA A 841 4.62 -4.64 41.43
CA ALA A 841 3.83 -4.10 42.54
C ALA A 841 2.69 -3.16 42.07
N GLY A 842 2.05 -3.47 40.93
CA GLY A 842 0.94 -2.70 40.36
C GLY A 842 1.36 -1.43 39.60
N ALA A 843 2.64 -1.25 39.30
CA ALA A 843 3.16 -0.11 38.55
C ALA A 843 4.14 -0.53 37.46
N ASP A 844 4.27 0.29 36.42
CA ASP A 844 5.20 0.03 35.33
C ASP A 844 6.60 0.53 35.70
N ALA A 845 7.62 -0.29 35.48
CA ALA A 845 9.01 -0.04 35.78
C ALA A 845 9.84 -0.31 34.52
N ALA A 846 10.52 0.71 34.01
CA ALA A 846 11.37 0.55 32.85
C ALA A 846 12.52 -0.43 33.12
N TYR A 847 12.91 -1.19 32.11
CA TYR A 847 14.11 -2.01 32.12
C TYR A 847 14.98 -1.75 30.90
N THR A 848 16.24 -2.17 30.99
CA THR A 848 17.15 -2.18 29.85
C THR A 848 17.92 -3.49 29.82
N ARG A 849 18.04 -4.10 28.64
CA ARG A 849 18.86 -5.29 28.41
C ARG A 849 19.88 -4.99 27.34
N ILE A 850 21.10 -5.46 27.56
CA ILE A 850 22.18 -5.36 26.59
C ILE A 850 22.76 -6.76 26.43
N SER A 851 22.79 -7.26 25.20
CA SER A 851 23.35 -8.58 24.92
C SER A 851 24.87 -8.58 25.08
N LYS A 852 25.44 -9.78 25.19
CA LYS A 852 26.86 -10.01 24.89
C LYS A 852 27.13 -9.58 23.45
N GLN A 853 28.38 -9.20 23.21
CA GLN A 853 28.84 -8.85 21.88
C GLN A 853 28.86 -10.09 20.99
N PHE A 854 28.44 -9.93 19.73
CA PHE A 854 28.58 -10.94 18.69
C PHE A 854 29.30 -10.35 17.48
N HIS A 855 29.82 -11.21 16.62
CA HIS A 855 30.52 -10.80 15.42
C HIS A 855 29.74 -11.18 14.17
N VAL A 856 29.65 -10.25 13.22
CA VAL A 856 29.26 -10.53 11.84
C VAL A 856 30.54 -10.67 11.03
N LYS A 857 30.69 -11.79 10.32
CA LYS A 857 31.85 -12.09 9.46
C LYS A 857 31.41 -12.29 8.01
N PRO A 858 32.29 -12.04 7.02
CA PRO A 858 32.03 -12.47 5.65
C PRO A 858 31.78 -13.98 5.59
N TRP A 859 30.89 -14.40 4.70
CA TRP A 859 30.57 -15.79 4.42
C TRP A 859 31.78 -16.51 3.82
N ARG A 860 31.98 -17.76 4.24
CA ARG A 860 33.13 -18.58 3.84
C ARG A 860 32.75 -19.78 2.97
N GLY A 861 31.54 -19.82 2.44
CA GLY A 861 31.02 -20.99 1.72
C GLY A 861 31.40 -21.07 0.24
N ILE A 862 32.13 -20.10 -0.32
CA ILE A 862 32.60 -20.20 -1.72
C ILE A 862 33.52 -21.43 -1.86
N THR A 863 33.35 -22.21 -2.91
CA THR A 863 34.16 -23.40 -3.21
C THR A 863 34.92 -23.24 -4.52
N VAL A 864 36.04 -23.95 -4.63
CA VAL A 864 36.80 -24.07 -5.89
C VAL A 864 36.45 -25.42 -6.50
N GLN A 865 35.88 -25.41 -7.70
CA GLN A 865 35.46 -26.61 -8.41
C GLN A 865 36.39 -26.94 -9.57
N GLY A 866 36.56 -28.24 -9.85
CA GLY A 866 37.28 -28.71 -11.03
C GLY A 866 38.75 -28.27 -11.13
N ALA A 867 39.41 -27.98 -10.00
CA ALA A 867 40.77 -27.46 -10.01
C ALA A 867 41.78 -28.47 -10.55
N GLN A 868 42.43 -28.11 -11.66
CA GLN A 868 43.35 -28.98 -12.37
C GLN A 868 44.50 -28.20 -13.03
N VAL A 869 45.55 -28.92 -13.41
CA VAL A 869 46.68 -28.38 -14.18
C VAL A 869 46.60 -28.95 -15.60
N ASP A 870 46.48 -28.09 -16.61
CA ASP A 870 46.40 -28.51 -18.01
C ASP A 870 47.75 -29.04 -18.53
N SER A 871 47.76 -29.57 -19.75
CA SER A 871 48.96 -30.15 -20.37
C SER A 871 50.09 -29.12 -20.56
N ALA A 872 49.75 -27.85 -20.77
CA ALA A 872 50.69 -26.75 -20.87
C ALA A 872 51.23 -26.31 -19.49
N GLY A 873 50.53 -26.64 -18.41
CA GLY A 873 50.91 -26.34 -17.03
C GLY A 873 50.10 -25.21 -16.40
N HIS A 874 49.08 -24.69 -17.06
CA HIS A 874 48.20 -23.68 -16.47
C HIS A 874 47.23 -24.32 -15.49
N VAL A 875 46.88 -23.59 -14.44
CA VAL A 875 45.84 -23.98 -13.49
C VAL A 875 44.50 -23.52 -14.04
N SER A 876 43.51 -24.40 -14.06
CA SER A 876 42.12 -24.09 -14.43
C SER A 876 41.15 -24.62 -13.37
N PHE A 877 40.11 -23.85 -13.08
CA PHE A 877 39.08 -24.14 -12.07
C PHE A 877 37.84 -23.27 -12.30
N ALA A 878 36.74 -23.57 -11.62
CA ALA A 878 35.53 -22.76 -11.55
C ALA A 878 35.19 -22.39 -10.09
N ALA A 879 34.30 -21.43 -9.91
CA ALA A 879 33.72 -21.13 -8.59
C ALA A 879 32.47 -21.98 -8.33
N GLY A 880 32.17 -22.18 -7.05
CA GLY A 880 31.01 -22.90 -6.54
C GLY A 880 30.61 -22.40 -5.14
N PRO A 881 29.64 -23.03 -4.48
CA PRO A 881 28.83 -24.14 -4.99
C PRO A 881 27.77 -23.64 -5.97
N SER A 882 27.50 -24.44 -7.00
CA SER A 882 26.28 -24.37 -7.80
C SER A 882 25.38 -25.53 -7.38
N HIS A 883 24.07 -25.32 -7.29
CA HIS A 883 23.13 -26.37 -6.94
C HIS A 883 22.14 -26.65 -8.08
N GLN A 884 21.76 -27.92 -8.21
CA GLN A 884 20.57 -28.29 -8.97
C GLN A 884 19.38 -28.29 -8.04
N ILE A 885 18.42 -27.40 -8.28
CA ILE A 885 17.23 -27.22 -7.45
C ILE A 885 16.02 -27.62 -8.28
N LYS A 886 15.09 -28.33 -7.65
CA LYS A 886 13.79 -28.64 -8.24
C LYS A 886 12.77 -27.65 -7.71
N GLU A 887 12.18 -26.88 -8.59
CA GLU A 887 11.23 -25.84 -8.25
C GLU A 887 9.92 -26.05 -9.01
N GLN A 888 8.81 -25.69 -8.38
CA GLN A 888 7.49 -25.56 -9.00
C GLN A 888 7.19 -24.08 -9.22
N THR A 889 6.08 -23.77 -9.89
CA THR A 889 5.65 -22.37 -9.97
C THR A 889 5.49 -21.77 -8.59
N VAL A 890 5.99 -20.55 -8.44
CA VAL A 890 5.80 -19.77 -7.22
C VAL A 890 4.32 -19.48 -7.04
N ARG A 891 3.83 -19.52 -5.80
CA ARG A 891 2.42 -19.23 -5.51
C ARG A 891 2.01 -17.85 -6.04
N ARG A 892 0.75 -17.73 -6.48
CA ARG A 892 0.10 -16.48 -6.91
C ARG A 892 0.71 -15.77 -8.12
N THR A 893 1.70 -16.35 -8.80
CA THR A 893 2.06 -15.86 -10.13
C THR A 893 0.91 -16.07 -11.10
N ALA A 894 0.68 -15.10 -11.97
CA ALA A 894 -0.26 -15.22 -13.07
C ALA A 894 0.31 -16.00 -14.27
N ARG A 895 1.63 -16.30 -14.26
CA ARG A 895 2.26 -17.07 -15.35
C ARG A 895 1.97 -18.56 -15.21
N PRO A 896 1.62 -19.25 -16.32
CA PRO A 896 1.38 -20.68 -16.27
C PRO A 896 2.68 -21.47 -16.03
N PRO A 897 2.59 -22.70 -15.47
CA PRO A 897 3.75 -23.54 -15.27
C PRO A 897 4.39 -23.97 -16.59
N LEU A 898 5.72 -24.12 -16.58
CA LEU A 898 6.48 -24.58 -17.75
C LEU A 898 6.21 -26.05 -18.10
N LEU A 899 5.77 -26.84 -17.13
CA LEU A 899 5.43 -28.26 -17.29
C LEU A 899 3.99 -28.53 -16.87
N ALA A 900 3.37 -29.53 -17.52
CA ALA A 900 2.00 -29.91 -17.25
C ALA A 900 1.80 -30.38 -15.79
N GLY A 901 0.69 -29.95 -15.18
CA GLY A 901 0.35 -30.28 -13.80
C GLY A 901 1.31 -29.67 -12.76
N ASP A 902 2.03 -28.61 -13.13
CA ASP A 902 3.04 -27.95 -12.30
C ASP A 902 4.12 -28.93 -11.79
N ALA A 903 4.53 -29.86 -12.65
CA ALA A 903 5.61 -30.79 -12.31
C ALA A 903 6.92 -30.02 -12.03
N PRO A 904 7.71 -30.40 -11.00
CA PRO A 904 8.94 -29.69 -10.67
C PRO A 904 9.95 -29.66 -11.83
N VAL A 905 10.47 -28.47 -12.11
CA VAL A 905 11.51 -28.20 -13.09
C VAL A 905 12.87 -28.17 -12.40
N THR A 906 13.90 -28.76 -13.01
CA THR A 906 15.26 -28.71 -12.46
C THR A 906 16.03 -27.54 -13.04
N PHE A 907 16.45 -26.61 -12.19
CA PHE A 907 17.29 -25.46 -12.54
C PHE A 907 18.69 -25.61 -11.96
N THR A 908 19.66 -24.92 -12.55
CA THR A 908 21.01 -24.80 -12.00
C THR A 908 21.22 -23.36 -11.53
N ILE A 909 21.39 -23.15 -10.23
CA ILE A 909 21.69 -21.85 -9.64
C ILE A 909 23.20 -21.74 -9.40
N GLY A 910 23.83 -20.64 -9.84
CA GLY A 910 25.27 -20.44 -9.74
C GLY A 910 25.82 -19.28 -10.58
N PRO A 911 27.16 -19.12 -10.68
CA PRO A 911 28.20 -20.08 -10.29
C PRO A 911 28.45 -20.18 -8.76
N VAL A 912 28.03 -19.19 -7.97
CA VAL A 912 27.98 -19.28 -6.50
C VAL A 912 26.54 -19.02 -6.09
N ASP A 913 25.86 -20.07 -5.63
CA ASP A 913 24.53 -20.03 -5.02
C ASP A 913 24.70 -19.76 -3.51
N PHE A 914 24.16 -18.63 -3.05
CA PHE A 914 24.21 -18.25 -1.65
C PHE A 914 23.11 -18.98 -0.85
N PRO A 915 23.31 -19.21 0.45
CA PRO A 915 22.20 -19.59 1.31
C PRO A 915 21.14 -18.48 1.28
N ASP A 916 19.88 -18.87 1.27
CA ASP A 916 18.69 -18.02 1.19
C ASP A 916 17.85 -18.06 2.48
N THR A 917 18.24 -18.90 3.45
CA THR A 917 17.58 -19.03 4.76
C THR A 917 18.56 -18.98 5.93
N VAL A 918 18.05 -18.59 7.11
CA VAL A 918 18.76 -18.69 8.40
C VAL A 918 19.03 -20.15 8.77
N GLY A 919 20.21 -20.45 9.35
CA GLY A 919 20.59 -21.83 9.66
C GLY A 919 19.84 -22.48 10.83
N ASP A 920 19.34 -21.68 11.78
CA ASP A 920 18.55 -22.12 12.95
C ASP A 920 17.24 -21.32 13.01
N GLN A 921 16.32 -21.63 12.09
CA GLN A 921 15.02 -20.94 11.96
C GLN A 921 14.22 -20.97 13.28
N LYS A 922 14.25 -22.09 14.01
CA LYS A 922 13.53 -22.23 15.29
C LYS A 922 14.00 -21.20 16.32
N ALA A 923 15.28 -20.87 16.36
CA ALA A 923 15.82 -19.89 17.30
C ALA A 923 15.35 -18.45 17.06
N THR A 924 14.77 -18.15 15.88
CA THR A 924 14.22 -16.83 15.55
C THR A 924 12.88 -16.56 16.21
N GLY A 925 12.14 -17.61 16.58
CA GLY A 925 10.78 -17.54 17.09
C GLY A 925 9.69 -17.34 16.02
N PHE A 926 10.05 -17.17 14.75
CA PHE A 926 9.08 -16.96 13.66
C PHE A 926 8.65 -18.28 13.02
N ARG A 927 7.34 -18.42 12.84
CA ARG A 927 6.71 -19.68 12.43
C ARG A 927 6.66 -19.88 10.92
N PHE A 928 6.74 -18.79 10.16
CA PHE A 928 6.65 -18.84 8.70
C PHE A 928 7.96 -19.19 8.02
N LEU A 929 9.10 -18.91 8.66
CA LEU A 929 10.42 -19.05 8.04
C LEU A 929 10.70 -20.51 7.64
N ASN A 930 10.90 -20.77 6.35
CA ASN A 930 11.17 -22.09 5.77
C ASN A 930 12.05 -21.97 4.50
N ASP A 931 12.41 -23.10 3.86
CA ASP A 931 13.28 -23.16 2.68
C ASP A 931 12.52 -23.36 1.35
N LEU A 932 11.24 -22.97 1.30
CA LEU A 932 10.40 -23.12 0.12
C LEU A 932 10.76 -22.12 -0.98
N ARG A 933 11.23 -22.67 -2.11
CA ARG A 933 11.53 -21.93 -3.35
C ARG A 933 10.51 -22.23 -4.45
N GLY A 934 10.39 -21.30 -5.39
CA GLY A 934 9.60 -21.45 -6.60
C GLY A 934 10.11 -20.56 -7.73
N TYR A 935 9.57 -20.75 -8.92
CA TYR A 935 9.92 -19.96 -10.10
C TYR A 935 8.71 -19.27 -10.72
N SER A 936 8.94 -18.19 -11.46
CA SER A 936 8.01 -17.71 -12.48
C SER A 936 8.76 -17.53 -13.81
N GLY A 937 8.11 -17.78 -14.94
CA GLY A 937 8.77 -17.68 -16.24
C GLY A 937 7.88 -17.96 -17.43
N THR A 938 8.42 -17.73 -18.62
CA THR A 938 7.78 -18.05 -19.91
C THR A 938 8.55 -19.09 -20.72
N GLY A 939 9.73 -19.50 -20.24
CA GLY A 939 10.55 -20.54 -20.82
C GLY A 939 11.74 -20.88 -19.92
N MET A 940 12.44 -21.98 -20.22
CA MET A 940 13.61 -22.44 -19.45
C MET A 940 14.75 -21.42 -19.37
N ASP A 941 14.89 -20.58 -20.41
CA ASP A 941 15.91 -19.53 -20.49
C ASP A 941 15.40 -18.14 -20.07
N ASN A 942 14.11 -18.04 -19.67
CA ASN A 942 13.45 -16.79 -19.30
C ASN A 942 12.59 -17.01 -18.06
N VAL A 943 13.27 -17.15 -16.93
CA VAL A 943 12.73 -17.52 -15.61
C VAL A 943 13.38 -16.68 -14.52
N GLU A 944 12.62 -16.41 -13.46
CA GLU A 944 13.12 -15.83 -12.23
C GLU A 944 12.80 -16.74 -11.03
N HIS A 945 13.75 -16.85 -10.11
CA HIS A 945 13.66 -17.70 -8.92
C HIS A 945 13.30 -16.88 -7.67
N TYR A 946 12.45 -17.43 -6.83
CA TYR A 946 11.93 -16.79 -5.63
C TYR A 946 12.08 -17.68 -4.42
N CYS A 947 12.46 -17.08 -3.30
CA CYS A 947 12.45 -17.70 -1.97
C CYS A 947 11.55 -16.85 -1.08
N LEU A 948 10.24 -17.14 -1.05
CA LEU A 948 9.26 -16.18 -0.49
C LEU A 948 9.19 -16.19 1.04
N ASP A 949 9.41 -17.35 1.67
CA ASP A 949 9.27 -17.52 3.13
C ASP A 949 10.63 -17.68 3.83
N CYS A 950 11.71 -17.28 3.16
CA CYS A 950 13.06 -17.69 3.54
C CYS A 950 13.75 -16.71 4.49
N SER A 951 13.36 -15.44 4.40
CA SER A 951 13.94 -14.33 5.13
C SER A 951 12.94 -13.17 5.20
N PHE A 952 13.18 -12.24 6.13
CA PHE A 952 12.44 -10.98 6.15
C PHE A 952 12.94 -10.00 5.08
N ARG A 953 14.17 -10.18 4.61
CA ARG A 953 14.89 -9.23 3.76
C ARG A 953 15.33 -9.91 2.46
N PRO A 954 15.36 -9.21 1.32
CA PRO A 954 15.74 -9.81 0.03
C PRO A 954 17.25 -10.05 -0.06
N TRP A 955 17.66 -11.26 0.28
CA TRP A 955 19.04 -11.70 0.15
C TRP A 955 19.41 -11.83 -1.34
N LEU A 956 20.69 -11.63 -1.66
CA LEU A 956 21.21 -11.93 -3.00
C LEU A 956 21.29 -13.45 -3.16
N ASP A 957 20.56 -14.00 -4.13
CA ASP A 957 20.49 -15.46 -4.34
C ASP A 957 21.79 -16.07 -4.89
N ALA A 958 22.43 -15.41 -5.86
CA ALA A 958 23.65 -15.92 -6.49
C ALA A 958 24.57 -14.81 -6.99
N THR A 959 25.85 -15.13 -7.23
CA THR A 959 26.81 -14.19 -7.80
C THR A 959 27.79 -14.81 -8.79
N GLY A 960 28.10 -14.05 -9.84
CA GLY A 960 29.25 -14.26 -10.73
C GLY A 960 30.37 -13.22 -10.55
N ASN A 961 30.19 -12.23 -9.67
CA ASN A 961 31.16 -11.16 -9.45
C ASN A 961 32.30 -11.62 -8.54
N LEU A 962 33.25 -12.33 -9.15
CA LEU A 962 34.26 -13.11 -8.45
C LEU A 962 35.68 -12.76 -8.89
N THR A 963 36.60 -12.84 -7.93
CA THR A 963 38.05 -12.77 -8.16
C THR A 963 38.69 -14.01 -7.55
N ALA A 964 39.65 -14.62 -8.24
CA ALA A 964 40.51 -15.62 -7.64
C ALA A 964 41.95 -15.12 -7.44
N THR A 965 42.58 -15.57 -6.35
CA THR A 965 43.99 -15.39 -6.06
C THR A 965 44.69 -16.75 -6.11
N LEU A 966 45.72 -16.85 -6.95
CA LEU A 966 46.55 -18.04 -7.12
C LEU A 966 47.95 -17.78 -6.56
N ALA A 967 48.29 -18.44 -5.45
CA ALA A 967 49.60 -18.35 -4.82
C ALA A 967 50.44 -19.59 -5.18
N ILE A 968 51.45 -19.40 -6.03
CA ILE A 968 52.32 -20.45 -6.57
C ILE A 968 53.59 -20.53 -5.74
N VAL A 969 53.78 -21.67 -5.09
CA VAL A 969 55.02 -22.04 -4.41
C VAL A 969 55.86 -22.86 -5.37
N HIS A 970 57.01 -22.32 -5.78
CA HIS A 970 57.91 -23.06 -6.66
C HIS A 970 58.65 -24.17 -5.90
N GLY A 971 58.77 -25.35 -6.51
CA GLY A 971 59.30 -26.54 -5.84
C GLY A 971 60.67 -26.31 -5.20
N LEU A 972 60.82 -26.70 -3.92
CA LEU A 972 62.05 -26.52 -3.11
C LEU A 972 63.32 -26.79 -3.92
N GLY A 973 64.17 -25.77 -4.03
CA GLY A 973 65.58 -25.91 -4.42
C GLY A 973 66.36 -26.77 -3.40
N PRO A 974 67.70 -26.83 -3.52
CA PRO A 974 68.53 -27.56 -2.56
C PRO A 974 68.21 -27.13 -1.10
N PRO A 975 68.40 -28.02 -0.09
CA PRO A 975 68.16 -27.69 1.30
C PRO A 975 68.84 -26.35 1.68
N GLY A 976 68.05 -25.36 2.10
CA GLY A 976 68.52 -24.00 2.44
C GLY A 976 68.17 -22.89 1.44
N ALA A 977 67.60 -23.21 0.27
CA ALA A 977 67.12 -22.19 -0.68
C ALA A 977 65.80 -21.52 -0.21
N PRO A 978 65.65 -20.19 -0.35
CA PRO A 978 64.41 -19.49 0.00
C PRO A 978 63.25 -19.94 -0.90
N VAL A 979 62.08 -20.15 -0.30
CA VAL A 979 60.85 -20.50 -1.02
C VAL A 979 60.43 -19.32 -1.89
N GLN A 980 60.41 -19.50 -3.22
CA GLN A 980 59.85 -18.48 -4.12
C GLN A 980 58.33 -18.62 -4.18
N LEU A 981 57.64 -17.54 -3.80
CA LEU A 981 56.19 -17.40 -3.87
C LEU A 981 55.82 -16.38 -4.95
N THR A 982 55.00 -16.79 -5.91
CA THR A 982 54.45 -15.90 -6.93
C THR A 982 52.94 -15.86 -6.79
N THR A 983 52.33 -14.67 -6.77
CA THR A 983 50.87 -14.51 -6.71
C THR A 983 50.31 -14.00 -8.03
N GLU A 984 49.19 -14.56 -8.46
CA GLU A 984 48.43 -14.12 -9.64
C GLU A 984 46.97 -13.86 -9.26
N ARG A 985 46.39 -12.74 -9.71
CA ARG A 985 44.96 -12.43 -9.58
C ARG A 985 44.25 -12.72 -10.91
N LEU A 986 43.11 -13.40 -10.84
CA LEU A 986 42.34 -13.90 -11.96
C LEU A 986 40.88 -13.44 -11.85
N THR A 987 40.28 -13.17 -13.01
CA THR A 987 38.83 -12.99 -13.19
C THR A 987 38.30 -14.15 -14.01
N PRO A 988 37.03 -14.56 -13.83
CA PRO A 988 36.44 -15.60 -14.65
C PRO A 988 36.32 -15.12 -16.11
N ASP A 989 36.40 -16.04 -17.06
CA ASP A 989 36.07 -15.80 -18.46
C ASP A 989 34.54 -15.80 -18.69
N SER A 990 34.11 -15.66 -19.95
CA SER A 990 32.68 -15.64 -20.30
C SER A 990 31.96 -16.96 -20.03
N SER A 991 32.68 -18.06 -19.77
CA SER A 991 32.12 -19.34 -19.34
C SER A 991 32.08 -19.51 -17.81
N GLY A 992 32.54 -18.49 -17.06
CA GLY A 992 32.64 -18.56 -15.59
C GLY A 992 33.89 -19.28 -15.10
N ALA A 993 34.80 -19.69 -15.99
CA ALA A 993 36.01 -20.43 -15.63
C ALA A 993 37.19 -19.51 -15.37
N PHE A 994 38.05 -19.89 -14.43
CA PHE A 994 39.33 -19.24 -14.17
C PHE A 994 40.46 -20.01 -14.84
N ARG A 995 41.41 -19.28 -15.42
CA ARG A 995 42.64 -19.86 -15.98
C ARG A 995 43.85 -19.01 -15.63
N SER A 996 44.90 -19.63 -15.10
CA SER A 996 46.15 -18.93 -14.80
C SER A 996 46.87 -18.51 -16.07
N ARG A 997 47.48 -17.33 -16.08
CA ARG A 997 48.39 -16.93 -17.16
C ARG A 997 49.78 -17.53 -16.94
N ARG A 998 50.15 -17.81 -15.69
CA ARG A 998 51.40 -18.48 -15.35
C ARG A 998 51.25 -20.00 -15.38
N THR A 999 52.27 -20.69 -15.90
CA THR A 999 52.37 -22.15 -15.85
C THR A 999 53.08 -22.60 -14.58
N LEU A 1000 52.56 -23.66 -13.94
CA LEU A 1000 53.27 -24.38 -12.89
C LEU A 1000 54.41 -25.21 -13.46
N GLN A 1001 55.60 -25.09 -12.86
CA GLN A 1001 56.71 -26.00 -13.12
C GLN A 1001 56.51 -27.32 -12.38
N ARG A 1002 57.25 -28.36 -12.78
CA ARG A 1002 57.18 -29.66 -12.11
C ARG A 1002 57.67 -29.53 -10.66
N GLY A 1003 56.82 -29.92 -9.72
CA GLY A 1003 57.08 -29.78 -8.29
C GLY A 1003 56.43 -28.55 -7.65
N ASP A 1004 55.95 -27.58 -8.44
CA ASP A 1004 55.23 -26.41 -7.95
C ASP A 1004 53.88 -26.80 -7.36
N THR A 1005 53.47 -26.06 -6.34
CA THR A 1005 52.14 -26.17 -5.73
C THR A 1005 51.47 -24.81 -5.80
N ALA A 1006 50.28 -24.74 -6.36
CA ALA A 1006 49.47 -23.54 -6.36
C ALA A 1006 48.35 -23.66 -5.33
N THR A 1007 48.11 -22.58 -4.60
CA THR A 1007 47.01 -22.46 -3.64
C THR A 1007 46.01 -21.44 -4.18
N ILE A 1008 44.74 -21.86 -4.29
CA ILE A 1008 43.64 -21.11 -4.89
C ILE A 1008 42.71 -20.61 -3.78
N THR A 1009 42.40 -19.32 -3.81
CA THR A 1009 41.38 -18.68 -2.98
C THR A 1009 40.46 -17.89 -3.89
N ILE A 1010 39.15 -18.01 -3.74
CA ILE A 1010 38.15 -17.20 -4.46
C ILE A 1010 37.52 -16.24 -3.45
N THR A 1011 37.26 -15.01 -3.89
CA THR A 1011 36.57 -13.97 -3.14
C THR A 1011 35.58 -13.23 -4.04
N ASP A 1012 34.47 -12.79 -3.50
CA ASP A 1012 33.54 -11.90 -4.21
C ASP A 1012 33.84 -10.40 -3.95
N ALA A 1013 32.94 -9.53 -4.41
CA ALA A 1013 33.04 -8.08 -4.22
C ALA A 1013 32.83 -7.62 -2.77
N TRP A 1014 32.22 -8.43 -1.91
CA TRP A 1014 31.85 -8.08 -0.54
C TRP A 1014 32.79 -8.69 0.51
N GLY A 1015 33.78 -9.46 0.07
CA GLY A 1015 34.78 -10.12 0.91
C GLY A 1015 34.38 -11.50 1.38
N ASP A 1016 33.28 -12.06 0.88
CA ASP A 1016 32.95 -13.47 1.09
C ASP A 1016 33.94 -14.31 0.28
N SER A 1017 34.27 -15.50 0.78
CA SER A 1017 35.49 -16.19 0.35
C SER A 1017 35.46 -17.69 0.52
N THR A 1018 36.50 -18.39 0.03
CA THR A 1018 36.67 -19.82 0.27
C THR A 1018 37.10 -20.13 1.70
N ALA A 1019 36.42 -21.05 2.38
CA ALA A 1019 36.77 -21.49 3.74
C ALA A 1019 38.19 -22.03 3.87
N VAL A 1020 38.62 -22.87 2.92
CA VAL A 1020 39.94 -23.48 2.89
C VAL A 1020 40.51 -23.33 1.47
N PRO A 1021 41.72 -22.77 1.31
CA PRO A 1021 42.34 -22.66 0.00
C PRO A 1021 42.60 -24.03 -0.64
N VAL A 1022 42.28 -24.17 -1.93
CA VAL A 1022 42.45 -25.43 -2.67
C VAL A 1022 43.86 -25.52 -3.26
N ARG A 1023 44.52 -26.67 -3.09
CA ARG A 1023 45.88 -26.89 -3.59
C ARG A 1023 45.89 -27.79 -4.81
N VAL A 1024 46.58 -27.34 -5.85
CA VAL A 1024 46.90 -28.14 -7.04
C VAL A 1024 48.41 -28.23 -7.22
N ARG A 1025 48.91 -29.38 -7.64
CA ARG A 1025 50.35 -29.63 -7.80
C ARG A 1025 50.63 -30.23 -9.17
N ARG A 1026 51.70 -29.77 -9.82
CA ARG A 1026 52.23 -30.44 -11.01
C ARG A 1026 53.25 -31.50 -10.57
N ALA A 1027 52.93 -32.78 -10.75
CA ALA A 1027 53.76 -33.88 -10.29
C ALA A 1027 55.18 -33.86 -10.92
N ARG A 1028 56.19 -34.25 -10.13
CA ARG A 1028 57.52 -34.59 -10.66
C ARG A 1028 57.40 -35.93 -11.40
N ARG A 1029 58.08 -36.10 -12.55
CA ARG A 1029 58.18 -37.44 -13.16
C ARG A 1029 58.91 -38.35 -12.15
N ALA A 1030 58.40 -39.56 -11.97
CA ALA A 1030 59.03 -40.61 -11.19
C ALA A 1030 60.42 -40.93 -11.73
#